data_AF-A0A7W1XWW8-F1
#
_entry.id   AF-A0A7W1XWW8-F1
#
_cell.length_a   1.000
_cell.length_b   1.000
_cell.length_c   1.000
_cell.angle_alpha   90.00
_cell.angle_beta   90.00
_cell.angle_gamma   90.00
#
_symmetry.space_group_name_H-M   'P 1'
#
loop_
_entity.id
_entity.type
_entity.pdbx_description
1 polymer ?
#
loop_
_entity_poly.entity_id
_entity_poly.type
_entity_poly.pdbx_seq_one_letter_code
_entity_poly.pdbx_strand_id
1 'polypeptide(L)'
;MSVCCPGILSAQGVGGEDCASATVIGAVPFVGSGETCGALDDYNESCPFNPTGGRDVVYRYTPDRDLIVTIDLCSSGFDTKVYLYEGSCPSVSNSGVYAGCNDDACGVNGWRSQLVDVDLLAGVDYFLVVDGYGAADCGSYDLSISERAPSDLCEQAEMISIPWNGTVSTSGAVDDYNESCPFEVAGAPDVVRRFIAAETGEIRIDLCDSNFDTKVYVYEGACPQGGSQNGPAGSGTAIGCSDDACGENGWRSSLSFMVTEGIEYFVVFDGYGISDSGEAVGTITAVPPPGPGEVCEQAFVIPSLPFQVVGVTAGVSRFEHQCQFVFAGAPEHFYRFTATQDTWIEIDSCGSDFDTEIALISGTCPSVSIEPTNANVRACNDDGCGLDATRARIPAAFVAAGETVTIVIDGHASGESGEYSLIVRETCAPDHPSELASPIEVGTGPIGLALHADLGRLFVTNYIGGAGGSSLSVIDLATDEVEATIPVSPGPYRMALTPDGTRLYIVNYTADRIDCIDPVTLDLIDSFPALGVSPLGLAITPDGQSLFVATAGDGRVTRWSIPGHQVTGEVGGLFAPREMIAAPEGDHVYVSDPSGVRVWEITVDTLVATSIAVDEFPQALALTENGEHLLVGNFGFDRSLDHASVIDRQSREVVARLRIGTGPEEMVLVPNTPYLAVTNWGFSRHPNTGSGELGAGLGNVAIVRLPDFNLVGDANSPPMIDAIERIIPVGGDYTFGIAASPAGDKI
;
A
#
# COMPACT_ATOMS: atom_id res chain seq x y z
N MET A 1 -64.97 62.26 -43.62
CA MET A 1 -65.59 61.52 -44.74
C MET A 1 -65.39 60.05 -44.45
N SER A 2 -66.48 59.31 -44.19
CA SER A 2 -67.00 58.24 -45.07
C SER A 2 -66.04 57.06 -45.21
N VAL A 3 -66.43 55.78 -45.13
CA VAL A 3 -67.74 55.11 -45.07
C VAL A 3 -67.48 53.62 -44.73
N CYS A 4 -68.47 52.97 -44.10
CA CYS A 4 -68.74 51.53 -43.95
C CYS A 4 -68.34 50.67 -45.18
N CYS A 5 -67.95 49.39 -45.11
CA CYS A 5 -68.60 48.15 -44.60
C CYS A 5 -67.74 46.94 -45.13
N PRO A 6 -68.01 45.66 -44.81
CA PRO A 6 -68.62 45.01 -43.64
C PRO A 6 -67.76 43.84 -43.09
N GLY A 7 -68.20 43.25 -41.98
CA GLY A 7 -67.48 42.19 -41.28
C GLY A 7 -67.46 40.82 -41.95
N ILE A 8 -66.48 40.03 -41.52
CA ILE A 8 -66.57 38.56 -41.45
C ILE A 8 -66.63 38.25 -39.95
N LEU A 9 -67.64 37.48 -39.55
CA LEU A 9 -67.73 36.88 -38.23
C LEU A 9 -66.46 36.06 -38.00
N SER A 10 -65.63 36.44 -37.03
CA SER A 10 -64.70 35.46 -36.45
C SER A 10 -65.57 34.42 -35.77
N ALA A 11 -65.55 33.19 -36.27
CA ALA A 11 -65.88 32.05 -35.44
C ALA A 11 -65.10 32.22 -34.12
N GLN A 12 -65.76 32.03 -32.98
CA GLN A 12 -65.03 31.78 -31.75
C GLN A 12 -64.12 30.59 -32.07
N GLY A 13 -62.83 30.84 -32.23
CA GLY A 13 -61.85 29.78 -32.46
C GLY A 13 -62.00 28.79 -31.31
N VAL A 14 -62.07 27.51 -31.66
CA VAL A 14 -61.86 26.44 -30.69
C VAL A 14 -60.50 26.74 -30.07
N GLY A 15 -60.42 26.85 -28.74
CA GLY A 15 -59.12 27.09 -28.09
C GLY A 15 -58.17 25.94 -28.44
N GLY A 16 -56.91 26.27 -28.74
CA GLY A 16 -55.92 25.28 -29.15
C GLY A 16 -55.98 24.89 -30.62
N GLU A 17 -56.17 25.84 -31.53
CA GLU A 17 -56.05 25.58 -32.97
C GLU A 17 -54.59 25.42 -33.39
N ASP A 18 -53.75 26.32 -32.90
CA ASP A 18 -52.32 26.38 -33.21
C ASP A 18 -51.54 26.71 -31.94
N CYS A 19 -50.22 26.78 -32.03
CA CYS A 19 -49.40 27.02 -30.85
C CYS A 19 -49.49 28.46 -30.32
N ALA A 20 -50.00 29.40 -31.11
CA ALA A 20 -50.31 30.75 -30.65
C ALA A 20 -51.61 30.82 -29.84
N SER A 21 -52.53 29.91 -30.10
CA SER A 21 -53.84 29.79 -29.46
C SER A 21 -53.98 28.56 -28.55
N ALA A 22 -52.88 27.85 -28.30
CA ALA A 22 -52.79 26.63 -27.51
C ALA A 22 -53.56 26.71 -26.18
N THR A 23 -54.33 25.67 -25.87
CA THR A 23 -55.02 25.57 -24.59
C THR A 23 -54.01 25.30 -23.47
N VAL A 24 -53.92 26.20 -22.50
CA VAL A 24 -52.93 26.10 -21.42
C VAL A 24 -53.36 25.06 -20.37
N ILE A 25 -52.49 24.09 -20.13
CA ILE A 25 -52.57 23.15 -19.00
C ILE A 25 -51.91 23.84 -17.80
N GLY A 26 -52.67 24.01 -16.71
CA GLY A 26 -52.21 24.76 -15.54
C GLY A 26 -51.33 23.97 -14.57
N ALA A 27 -51.46 22.65 -14.53
CA ALA A 27 -50.69 21.73 -13.68
C ALA A 27 -50.84 20.29 -14.19
N VAL A 28 -49.86 19.45 -13.88
CA VAL A 28 -49.92 17.98 -13.97
C VAL A 28 -50.02 17.43 -12.54
N PRO A 29 -50.86 16.41 -12.25
CA PRO A 29 -51.68 15.65 -13.18
C PRO A 29 -52.83 16.48 -13.79
N PHE A 30 -53.12 16.22 -15.07
CA PHE A 30 -54.18 16.85 -15.83
C PHE A 30 -55.15 15.79 -16.35
N VAL A 31 -56.45 16.06 -16.24
CA VAL A 31 -57.50 15.28 -16.90
C VAL A 31 -58.45 16.26 -17.58
N GLY A 32 -58.66 16.08 -18.87
CA GLY A 32 -59.53 16.90 -19.70
C GLY A 32 -60.15 16.10 -20.82
N SER A 33 -61.05 16.75 -21.54
CA SER A 33 -61.68 16.21 -22.74
C SER A 33 -61.75 17.30 -23.80
N GLY A 34 -61.66 16.92 -25.07
CA GLY A 34 -61.75 17.84 -26.20
C GLY A 34 -62.42 17.23 -27.43
N GLU A 35 -62.45 17.99 -28.52
CA GLU A 35 -63.09 17.61 -29.78
C GLU A 35 -62.27 18.14 -30.96
N THR A 36 -61.81 17.25 -31.85
CA THR A 36 -61.00 17.65 -33.01
C THR A 36 -61.83 18.01 -34.24
N CYS A 37 -63.11 17.56 -34.35
CA CYS A 37 -63.88 17.78 -35.58
C CYS A 37 -64.16 19.27 -35.91
N GLY A 38 -63.98 20.18 -34.96
CA GLY A 38 -64.14 21.62 -35.15
C GLY A 38 -62.88 22.37 -35.60
N ALA A 39 -61.70 21.75 -35.50
CA ALA A 39 -60.42 22.36 -35.80
C ALA A 39 -60.02 22.24 -37.29
N LEU A 40 -58.96 22.94 -37.68
CA LEU A 40 -58.23 22.72 -38.92
C LEU A 40 -57.24 21.56 -38.74
N ASP A 41 -56.66 21.19 -39.88
CA ASP A 41 -55.60 20.21 -40.01
C ASP A 41 -54.34 21.02 -40.35
N ASP A 42 -53.55 21.33 -39.32
CA ASP A 42 -52.37 22.18 -39.35
C ASP A 42 -51.09 21.37 -39.12
N TYR A 43 -51.14 20.29 -38.34
CA TYR A 43 -49.99 19.45 -38.01
C TYR A 43 -50.27 17.99 -38.36
N ASN A 44 -49.34 17.37 -39.09
CA ASN A 44 -49.46 15.98 -39.56
C ASN A 44 -48.11 15.28 -39.43
N GLU A 45 -47.67 14.91 -38.23
CA GLU A 45 -46.39 14.20 -38.09
C GLU A 45 -46.48 12.73 -38.50
N SER A 46 -45.37 12.23 -39.07
CA SER A 46 -45.22 10.84 -39.53
C SER A 46 -44.66 9.98 -38.40
N CYS A 47 -45.51 9.16 -37.77
CA CYS A 47 -45.13 8.50 -36.53
C CYS A 47 -46.11 7.40 -36.12
N PRO A 48 -45.67 6.13 -35.95
CA PRO A 48 -44.53 5.52 -36.64
C PRO A 48 -44.84 5.22 -38.12
N PHE A 49 -46.11 5.39 -38.56
CA PHE A 49 -46.57 5.16 -39.92
C PHE A 49 -47.01 6.47 -40.61
N ASN A 50 -47.05 6.48 -41.95
CA ASN A 50 -47.58 7.62 -42.71
C ASN A 50 -49.08 7.46 -42.99
N PRO A 51 -49.90 8.35 -42.42
CA PRO A 51 -51.04 8.88 -43.17
C PRO A 51 -51.09 10.40 -43.12
N THR A 52 -51.99 10.94 -43.93
CA THR A 52 -52.22 12.36 -44.24
C THR A 52 -52.56 13.26 -43.03
N GLY A 53 -52.61 12.68 -41.81
CA GLY A 53 -53.14 13.23 -40.56
C GLY A 53 -54.55 13.81 -40.70
N GLY A 54 -55.09 14.30 -39.60
CA GLY A 54 -56.48 14.67 -39.43
C GLY A 54 -56.61 16.08 -38.90
N ARG A 55 -57.77 16.38 -38.31
CA ARG A 55 -57.92 17.67 -37.60
C ARG A 55 -57.28 17.55 -36.25
N ASP A 56 -56.63 18.61 -35.83
CA ASP A 56 -55.78 18.59 -34.66
C ASP A 56 -56.05 19.75 -33.71
N VAL A 57 -55.64 19.58 -32.46
CA VAL A 57 -55.75 20.60 -31.42
C VAL A 57 -54.52 20.58 -30.53
N VAL A 58 -54.12 21.78 -30.10
CA VAL A 58 -52.86 22.05 -29.41
C VAL A 58 -53.10 22.47 -27.97
N TYR A 59 -52.38 21.82 -27.06
CA TYR A 59 -52.21 22.21 -25.67
C TYR A 59 -50.80 22.74 -25.42
N ARG A 60 -50.66 23.63 -24.43
CA ARG A 60 -49.37 24.11 -23.95
C ARG A 60 -49.23 23.81 -22.46
N TYR A 61 -48.09 23.28 -22.06
CA TYR A 61 -47.72 23.08 -20.66
C TYR A 61 -46.30 23.58 -20.40
N THR A 62 -46.09 24.27 -19.28
CA THR A 62 -44.77 24.71 -18.81
C THR A 62 -44.58 24.12 -17.42
N PRO A 63 -43.75 23.08 -17.25
CA PRO A 63 -43.47 22.51 -15.94
C PRO A 63 -42.82 23.52 -15.00
N ASP A 64 -43.19 23.51 -13.73
CA ASP A 64 -42.55 24.31 -12.68
C ASP A 64 -41.33 23.57 -12.05
N ARG A 65 -41.25 22.26 -12.25
CA ARG A 65 -40.14 21.38 -11.92
C ARG A 65 -39.92 20.34 -13.02
N ASP A 66 -38.79 19.63 -12.98
CA ASP A 66 -38.55 18.50 -13.88
C ASP A 66 -39.56 17.38 -13.56
N LEU A 67 -40.20 16.82 -14.58
CA LEU A 67 -41.24 15.80 -14.48
C LEU A 67 -40.99 14.70 -15.51
N ILE A 68 -41.27 13.46 -15.15
CA ILE A 68 -41.47 12.37 -16.12
C ILE A 68 -42.97 12.14 -16.21
N VAL A 69 -43.57 12.19 -17.40
CA VAL A 69 -45.03 12.09 -17.56
C VAL A 69 -45.45 10.99 -18.53
N THR A 70 -46.66 10.48 -18.32
CA THR A 70 -47.43 9.70 -19.28
C THR A 70 -48.56 10.55 -19.83
N ILE A 71 -48.68 10.63 -21.15
CA ILE A 71 -49.74 11.32 -21.88
C ILE A 71 -50.62 10.25 -22.53
N ASP A 72 -51.89 10.21 -22.16
CA ASP A 72 -52.80 9.12 -22.46
C ASP A 72 -54.09 9.63 -23.12
N LEU A 73 -54.39 9.09 -24.31
CA LEU A 73 -55.62 9.31 -25.06
C LEU A 73 -56.44 8.02 -25.19
N CYS A 74 -56.18 7.02 -24.36
CA CYS A 74 -56.66 5.64 -24.50
C CYS A 74 -58.15 5.48 -24.26
N SER A 75 -58.82 6.48 -23.71
CA SER A 75 -60.28 6.51 -23.56
C SER A 75 -61.01 7.17 -24.73
N SER A 76 -60.27 7.70 -25.71
CA SER A 76 -60.81 8.41 -26.87
C SER A 76 -61.69 7.51 -27.77
N GLY A 77 -62.62 8.14 -28.48
CA GLY A 77 -63.64 7.46 -29.29
C GLY A 77 -63.27 7.24 -30.77
N PHE A 78 -62.12 7.72 -31.22
CA PHE A 78 -61.64 7.64 -32.61
C PHE A 78 -60.16 7.28 -32.67
N ASP A 79 -59.66 7.09 -33.89
CA ASP A 79 -58.25 6.76 -34.17
C ASP A 79 -57.37 8.00 -33.94
N THR A 80 -56.62 8.01 -32.83
CA THR A 80 -55.88 9.18 -32.37
C THR A 80 -54.40 9.05 -32.63
N LYS A 81 -53.77 10.17 -32.98
CA LYS A 81 -52.32 10.35 -33.01
C LYS A 81 -51.91 11.45 -32.02
N VAL A 82 -50.80 11.26 -31.32
CA VAL A 82 -50.29 12.22 -30.34
C VAL A 82 -48.82 12.53 -30.57
N TYR A 83 -48.45 13.80 -30.47
CA TYR A 83 -47.05 14.21 -30.46
C TYR A 83 -46.83 15.46 -29.62
N LEU A 84 -45.59 15.59 -29.15
CA LEU A 84 -45.16 16.62 -28.23
C LEU A 84 -44.00 17.40 -28.85
N TYR A 85 -44.12 18.71 -28.94
CA TYR A 85 -43.04 19.62 -29.33
C TYR A 85 -42.42 20.30 -28.11
N GLU A 86 -41.11 20.51 -28.16
CA GLU A 86 -40.36 21.27 -27.17
C GLU A 86 -40.10 22.70 -27.68
N GLY A 87 -40.36 23.70 -26.83
CA GLY A 87 -40.11 25.13 -27.04
C GLY A 87 -41.08 25.82 -27.98
N SER A 88 -41.32 25.27 -29.17
CA SER A 88 -42.20 25.84 -30.19
C SER A 88 -42.67 24.79 -31.19
N CYS A 89 -43.80 25.03 -31.83
CA CYS A 89 -44.29 24.14 -32.89
C CYS A 89 -43.68 24.47 -34.26
N PRO A 90 -43.47 23.46 -35.11
CA PRO A 90 -42.94 23.65 -36.45
C PRO A 90 -43.94 24.41 -37.34
N SER A 91 -43.42 25.21 -38.28
CA SER A 91 -44.25 25.93 -39.28
C SER A 91 -44.61 25.08 -40.51
N VAL A 92 -44.15 23.82 -40.54
CA VAL A 92 -44.40 22.85 -41.59
C VAL A 92 -44.78 21.53 -40.94
N SER A 93 -45.81 20.86 -41.48
CA SER A 93 -46.15 19.50 -41.09
C SER A 93 -45.07 18.50 -41.51
N ASN A 94 -44.98 17.35 -40.84
CA ASN A 94 -43.93 16.34 -41.05
C ASN A 94 -42.51 16.87 -40.83
N SER A 95 -42.32 17.71 -39.80
CA SER A 95 -41.01 18.23 -39.44
C SER A 95 -40.05 17.12 -38.98
N GLY A 96 -40.58 16.04 -38.40
CA GLY A 96 -39.80 15.01 -37.72
C GLY A 96 -39.09 15.51 -36.46
N VAL A 97 -39.44 16.70 -35.97
CA VAL A 97 -38.85 17.34 -34.78
C VAL A 97 -39.90 17.33 -33.68
N TYR A 98 -39.88 16.32 -32.81
CA TYR A 98 -40.76 16.19 -31.66
C TYR A 98 -39.99 15.59 -30.47
N ALA A 99 -40.40 15.92 -29.24
CA ALA A 99 -39.91 15.33 -28.00
C ALA A 99 -40.50 13.93 -27.74
N GLY A 100 -41.67 13.65 -28.29
CA GLY A 100 -42.30 12.33 -28.26
C GLY A 100 -43.42 12.25 -29.29
N CYS A 101 -43.66 11.07 -29.84
CA CYS A 101 -44.78 10.84 -30.72
C CYS A 101 -45.24 9.38 -30.70
N ASN A 102 -46.55 9.16 -30.77
CA ASN A 102 -47.14 7.86 -30.93
C ASN A 102 -48.51 7.92 -31.64
N ASP A 103 -48.97 6.77 -32.12
CA ASP A 103 -50.21 6.55 -32.88
C ASP A 103 -51.02 5.41 -32.23
N ASP A 104 -50.37 4.26 -32.04
CA ASP A 104 -50.99 3.05 -31.52
C ASP A 104 -50.21 2.50 -30.32
N ALA A 105 -50.63 2.79 -29.08
CA ALA A 105 -50.06 2.10 -27.90
C ALA A 105 -51.08 1.58 -26.88
N CYS A 106 -52.38 1.81 -27.05
CA CYS A 106 -53.35 1.37 -26.06
C CYS A 106 -54.72 0.95 -26.60
N GLY A 107 -55.41 0.13 -25.79
CA GLY A 107 -56.74 -0.42 -26.11
C GLY A 107 -56.74 -1.82 -26.73
N VAL A 108 -57.94 -2.40 -26.87
CA VAL A 108 -58.14 -3.78 -27.37
C VAL A 108 -57.93 -3.89 -28.89
N ASN A 109 -58.02 -2.78 -29.62
CA ASN A 109 -57.92 -2.74 -31.09
C ASN A 109 -56.68 -2.00 -31.62
N GLY A 110 -55.88 -1.36 -30.77
CA GLY A 110 -54.62 -0.70 -31.13
C GLY A 110 -54.68 0.79 -31.49
N TRP A 111 -55.81 1.26 -32.04
CA TRP A 111 -55.99 2.59 -32.69
C TRP A 111 -55.95 3.84 -31.81
N ARG A 112 -55.31 3.79 -30.64
CA ARG A 112 -55.29 4.93 -29.71
C ARG A 112 -53.90 5.13 -29.16
N SER A 113 -53.57 6.41 -29.05
CA SER A 113 -52.25 6.89 -28.71
C SER A 113 -51.97 7.01 -27.22
N GLN A 114 -50.73 6.70 -26.84
CA GLN A 114 -50.16 6.96 -25.52
C GLN A 114 -48.66 7.24 -25.62
N LEU A 115 -48.16 8.26 -24.92
CA LEU A 115 -46.73 8.47 -24.68
C LEU A 115 -46.42 8.14 -23.23
N VAL A 116 -45.40 7.31 -23.01
CA VAL A 116 -44.97 6.87 -21.68
C VAL A 116 -43.54 7.33 -21.45
N ASP A 117 -43.20 7.69 -20.21
CA ASP A 117 -41.87 8.11 -19.78
C ASP A 117 -41.30 9.30 -20.57
N VAL A 118 -42.10 10.35 -20.74
CA VAL A 118 -41.66 11.58 -21.41
C VAL A 118 -41.05 12.54 -20.39
N ASP A 119 -39.78 12.87 -20.55
CA ASP A 119 -39.07 13.86 -19.74
C ASP A 119 -39.48 15.29 -20.12
N LEU A 120 -39.98 16.05 -19.13
CA LEU A 120 -40.29 17.46 -19.26
C LEU A 120 -39.42 18.28 -18.28
N LEU A 121 -38.66 19.22 -18.81
CA LEU A 121 -37.77 20.07 -18.01
C LEU A 121 -38.49 21.31 -17.46
N ALA A 122 -38.12 21.72 -16.25
CA ALA A 122 -38.64 22.90 -15.57
C ALA A 122 -38.45 24.16 -16.41
N GLY A 123 -39.52 24.95 -16.57
CA GLY A 123 -39.53 26.22 -17.27
C GLY A 123 -39.49 26.14 -18.80
N VAL A 124 -39.49 24.94 -19.38
CA VAL A 124 -39.55 24.74 -20.84
C VAL A 124 -41.01 24.64 -21.29
N ASP A 125 -41.37 25.33 -22.37
CA ASP A 125 -42.69 25.24 -22.97
C ASP A 125 -42.81 23.96 -23.80
N TYR A 126 -43.77 23.10 -23.48
CA TYR A 126 -44.12 21.93 -24.27
C TYR A 126 -45.48 22.11 -24.93
N PHE A 127 -45.59 21.73 -26.20
CA PHE A 127 -46.82 21.80 -26.98
C PHE A 127 -47.28 20.40 -27.37
N LEU A 128 -48.37 19.96 -26.78
CA LEU A 128 -48.98 18.66 -27.03
C LEU A 128 -50.04 18.81 -28.12
N VAL A 129 -49.93 18.03 -29.19
CA VAL A 129 -50.91 18.00 -30.26
C VAL A 129 -51.67 16.68 -30.23
N VAL A 130 -52.99 16.78 -30.23
CA VAL A 130 -53.92 15.67 -30.38
C VAL A 130 -54.50 15.72 -31.79
N ASP A 131 -54.18 14.73 -32.61
CA ASP A 131 -54.50 14.64 -34.03
C ASP A 131 -55.34 13.38 -34.32
N GLY A 132 -56.04 13.37 -35.46
CA GLY A 132 -56.63 12.17 -36.03
C GLY A 132 -55.64 11.44 -36.94
N TYR A 133 -55.64 10.11 -36.90
CA TYR A 133 -54.69 9.33 -37.71
C TYR A 133 -54.83 9.60 -39.23
N GLY A 134 -56.05 9.58 -39.77
CA GLY A 134 -56.36 9.85 -41.17
C GLY A 134 -57.18 11.12 -41.41
N ALA A 135 -57.25 11.57 -42.67
CA ALA A 135 -57.89 12.85 -43.06
C ALA A 135 -59.41 12.93 -42.79
N ALA A 136 -60.04 11.81 -42.45
CA ALA A 136 -61.45 11.76 -42.06
C ALA A 136 -61.66 11.48 -40.57
N ASP A 137 -60.58 11.18 -39.84
CA ASP A 137 -60.62 10.83 -38.43
C ASP A 137 -60.64 12.10 -37.60
N CYS A 138 -61.75 12.30 -36.90
CA CYS A 138 -61.91 13.33 -35.90
C CYS A 138 -62.98 12.88 -34.91
N GLY A 139 -62.95 13.42 -33.71
CA GLY A 139 -63.98 13.13 -32.72
C GLY A 139 -63.64 13.66 -31.33
N SER A 140 -64.46 13.25 -30.37
CA SER A 140 -64.22 13.55 -28.97
C SER A 140 -63.12 12.65 -28.42
N TYR A 141 -62.21 13.24 -27.64
CA TYR A 141 -61.14 12.54 -26.94
C TYR A 141 -61.12 12.91 -25.46
N ASP A 142 -60.58 11.98 -24.68
CA ASP A 142 -60.20 12.23 -23.28
C ASP A 142 -58.68 12.27 -23.23
N LEU A 143 -58.13 13.32 -22.61
CA LEU A 143 -56.71 13.51 -22.41
C LEU A 143 -56.40 13.44 -20.92
N SER A 144 -55.56 12.49 -20.53
CA SER A 144 -54.93 12.50 -19.21
C SER A 144 -53.41 12.62 -19.34
N ILE A 145 -52.83 13.53 -18.56
CA ILE A 145 -51.39 13.61 -18.35
C ILE A 145 -51.16 13.29 -16.89
N SER A 146 -50.52 12.17 -16.60
CA SER A 146 -50.14 11.78 -15.24
C SER A 146 -48.63 11.83 -15.12
N GLU A 147 -48.14 12.35 -14.01
CA GLU A 147 -46.74 12.15 -13.65
C GLU A 147 -46.48 10.65 -13.48
N ARG A 148 -45.30 10.19 -13.91
CA ARG A 148 -44.82 8.84 -13.62
C ARG A 148 -44.80 8.70 -12.11
N ALA A 149 -45.39 7.62 -11.60
CA ALA A 149 -45.25 7.30 -10.19
C ALA A 149 -43.75 7.24 -9.85
N PRO A 150 -43.31 7.81 -8.72
CA PRO A 150 -41.94 7.66 -8.27
C PRO A 150 -41.54 6.19 -8.28
N SER A 151 -40.27 5.89 -8.57
CA SER A 151 -39.74 4.53 -8.51
C SER A 151 -39.73 4.03 -7.05
N ASP A 152 -40.89 3.61 -6.57
CA ASP A 152 -41.17 3.19 -5.20
C ASP A 152 -40.87 1.70 -4.98
N LEU A 153 -40.78 0.90 -6.04
CA LEU A 153 -40.38 -0.51 -5.94
C LEU A 153 -38.91 -0.75 -6.33
N CYS A 154 -38.22 -1.64 -5.60
CA CYS A 154 -36.83 -2.00 -5.93
C CYS A 154 -36.66 -2.63 -7.33
N GLU A 155 -37.67 -3.33 -7.86
CA GLU A 155 -37.65 -3.85 -9.23
C GLU A 155 -37.62 -2.74 -10.29
N GLN A 156 -38.05 -1.53 -9.91
CA GLN A 156 -38.12 -0.34 -10.76
C GLN A 156 -37.00 0.67 -10.44
N ALA A 157 -36.19 0.40 -9.40
CA ALA A 157 -35.17 1.30 -8.87
C ALA A 157 -34.22 1.83 -9.95
N GLU A 158 -34.18 3.16 -10.05
CA GLU A 158 -33.28 3.86 -10.95
C GLU A 158 -31.83 3.71 -10.49
N MET A 159 -30.93 3.46 -11.45
CA MET A 159 -29.50 3.32 -11.19
C MET A 159 -28.84 4.68 -11.05
N ILE A 160 -28.05 4.86 -9.99
CA ILE A 160 -27.22 6.05 -9.73
C ILE A 160 -25.74 5.67 -9.69
N SER A 161 -24.87 6.65 -9.98
CA SER A 161 -23.41 6.52 -9.87
C SER A 161 -22.92 7.21 -8.59
N ILE A 162 -21.88 6.65 -7.96
CA ILE A 162 -21.21 7.26 -6.80
C ILE A 162 -19.96 8.03 -7.29
N PRO A 163 -19.74 9.28 -6.86
CA PRO A 163 -20.55 10.06 -5.93
C PRO A 163 -21.88 10.52 -6.55
N TRP A 164 -22.96 10.41 -5.78
CA TRP A 164 -24.28 10.93 -6.13
C TRP A 164 -24.55 12.23 -5.38
N ASN A 165 -25.11 13.21 -6.09
CA ASN A 165 -25.65 14.43 -5.53
C ASN A 165 -26.94 14.73 -6.30
N GLY A 166 -28.07 14.78 -5.60
CA GLY A 166 -29.35 14.99 -6.26
C GLY A 166 -30.52 15.10 -5.30
N THR A 167 -31.69 15.10 -5.92
CA THR A 167 -32.99 15.20 -5.25
C THR A 167 -33.88 14.06 -5.72
N VAL A 168 -34.63 13.49 -4.78
CA VAL A 168 -35.67 12.48 -5.04
C VAL A 168 -36.96 12.94 -4.36
N SER A 169 -38.07 12.97 -5.10
CA SER A 169 -39.38 13.31 -4.52
C SER A 169 -40.09 12.06 -4.03
N THR A 170 -40.45 12.01 -2.75
CA THR A 170 -41.33 10.97 -2.19
C THR A 170 -42.82 11.30 -2.33
N SER A 171 -43.14 12.51 -2.82
CA SER A 171 -44.52 12.94 -2.99
C SER A 171 -45.24 12.13 -4.06
N GLY A 172 -46.32 11.44 -3.68
CA GLY A 172 -47.12 10.63 -4.61
C GLY A 172 -46.63 9.19 -4.80
N ALA A 173 -45.56 8.78 -4.11
CA ALA A 173 -45.16 7.38 -4.00
C ALA A 173 -46.12 6.58 -3.12
N VAL A 174 -46.09 5.26 -3.24
CA VAL A 174 -46.72 4.35 -2.29
C VAL A 174 -45.75 4.09 -1.13
N ASP A 175 -46.29 3.85 0.06
CA ASP A 175 -45.53 3.33 1.20
C ASP A 175 -45.39 1.80 1.02
N ASP A 176 -44.22 1.37 0.55
CA ASP A 176 -43.89 -0.01 0.20
C ASP A 176 -42.91 -0.65 1.19
N TYR A 177 -42.05 0.15 1.81
CA TYR A 177 -40.95 -0.29 2.67
C TYR A 177 -41.00 0.40 4.04
N ASN A 178 -40.83 -0.39 5.10
CA ASN A 178 -41.07 0.06 6.48
C ASN A 178 -40.03 -0.49 7.47
N GLU A 179 -38.74 -0.22 7.22
CA GLU A 179 -37.67 -0.73 8.09
C GLU A 179 -37.68 -0.03 9.46
N SER A 180 -37.35 -0.75 10.53
CA SER A 180 -37.35 -0.14 11.88
C SER A 180 -36.01 0.53 12.18
N CYS A 181 -36.03 1.86 12.34
CA CYS A 181 -34.85 2.66 12.61
C CYS A 181 -35.07 3.42 13.92
N PRO A 182 -34.16 3.23 14.88
CA PRO A 182 -34.26 2.40 16.10
C PRO A 182 -35.62 2.23 16.82
N PHE A 183 -36.70 2.89 16.39
CA PHE A 183 -38.04 2.78 16.96
C PHE A 183 -39.05 2.31 15.91
N GLU A 184 -40.08 1.56 16.35
CA GLU A 184 -41.17 1.15 15.47
C GLU A 184 -42.07 2.34 15.15
N VAL A 185 -42.05 2.78 13.89
CA VAL A 185 -42.97 3.76 13.33
C VAL A 185 -43.54 3.23 12.02
N ALA A 186 -44.79 3.61 11.74
CA ALA A 186 -45.38 3.43 10.42
C ALA A 186 -44.72 4.45 9.48
N GLY A 187 -44.15 3.97 8.39
CA GLY A 187 -43.45 4.77 7.40
C GLY A 187 -44.40 5.56 6.52
N ALA A 188 -43.81 6.16 5.51
CA ALA A 188 -44.44 7.13 4.65
C ALA A 188 -44.23 6.71 3.18
N PRO A 189 -44.76 7.47 2.21
CA PRO A 189 -44.39 7.29 0.82
C PRO A 189 -42.87 7.24 0.66
N ASP A 190 -42.36 6.20 -0.01
CA ASP A 190 -40.93 5.94 -0.13
C ASP A 190 -40.48 5.79 -1.59
N VAL A 191 -39.19 6.02 -1.82
CA VAL A 191 -38.60 5.92 -3.16
C VAL A 191 -37.27 5.22 -3.10
N VAL A 192 -36.99 4.39 -4.10
CA VAL A 192 -35.78 3.57 -4.17
C VAL A 192 -34.83 4.08 -5.25
N ARG A 193 -33.53 4.08 -4.93
CA ARG A 193 -32.42 4.15 -5.90
C ARG A 193 -31.51 2.94 -5.73
N ARG A 194 -30.74 2.62 -6.76
CA ARG A 194 -29.74 1.54 -6.69
C ARG A 194 -28.40 1.94 -7.27
N PHE A 195 -27.32 1.34 -6.77
CA PHE A 195 -25.97 1.50 -7.33
C PHE A 195 -25.19 0.19 -7.23
N ILE A 196 -24.18 0.04 -8.09
CA ILE A 196 -23.19 -1.05 -7.99
C ILE A 196 -21.90 -0.45 -7.43
N ALA A 197 -21.38 -1.03 -6.35
CA ALA A 197 -20.14 -0.55 -5.75
C ALA A 197 -18.96 -0.79 -6.70
N ALA A 198 -18.24 0.29 -7.04
CA ALA A 198 -17.07 0.22 -7.93
C ALA A 198 -15.81 -0.31 -7.23
N GLU A 199 -15.73 -0.18 -5.91
CA GLU A 199 -14.64 -0.65 -5.05
C GLU A 199 -15.20 -1.01 -3.67
N THR A 200 -14.44 -1.78 -2.88
CA THR A 200 -14.80 -2.11 -1.49
C THR A 200 -14.40 -0.93 -0.58
N GLY A 201 -15.34 -0.40 0.20
CA GLY A 201 -15.10 0.79 1.03
C GLY A 201 -16.32 1.22 1.86
N GLU A 202 -16.19 2.31 2.61
CA GLU A 202 -17.32 2.89 3.34
C GLU A 202 -18.05 3.92 2.45
N ILE A 203 -19.38 3.91 2.46
CA ILE A 203 -20.25 4.89 1.81
C ILE A 203 -20.99 5.68 2.89
N ARG A 204 -21.13 6.99 2.68
CA ARG A 204 -21.95 7.88 3.50
C ARG A 204 -23.08 8.45 2.68
N ILE A 205 -24.28 8.41 3.26
CA ILE A 205 -25.48 9.09 2.82
C ILE A 205 -25.72 10.28 3.75
N ASP A 206 -25.96 11.44 3.16
CA ASP A 206 -26.29 12.67 3.88
C ASP A 206 -27.52 13.31 3.22
N LEU A 207 -28.66 13.31 3.92
CA LEU A 207 -29.92 13.88 3.45
C LEU A 207 -30.25 15.21 4.15
N CYS A 208 -29.26 15.90 4.70
CA CYS A 208 -29.51 17.01 5.62
C CYS A 208 -30.07 18.29 4.95
N ASP A 209 -30.06 18.33 3.62
CA ASP A 209 -30.68 19.38 2.80
C ASP A 209 -32.15 19.10 2.46
N SER A 210 -32.70 17.96 2.89
CA SER A 210 -34.10 17.58 2.64
C SER A 210 -35.10 18.51 3.34
N ASN A 211 -36.29 18.65 2.74
CA ASN A 211 -37.33 19.59 3.21
C ASN A 211 -38.38 18.97 4.15
N PHE A 212 -38.24 17.70 4.51
CA PHE A 212 -39.11 16.95 5.41
C PHE A 212 -38.30 16.06 6.35
N ASP A 213 -38.98 15.43 7.32
CA ASP A 213 -38.36 14.48 8.25
C ASP A 213 -38.05 13.17 7.53
N THR A 214 -36.77 12.97 7.20
CA THR A 214 -36.34 11.85 6.38
C THR A 214 -35.92 10.67 7.22
N LYS A 215 -36.17 9.49 6.67
CA LYS A 215 -35.66 8.21 7.12
C LYS A 215 -34.97 7.53 5.94
N VAL A 216 -33.82 6.93 6.16
CA VAL A 216 -33.05 6.25 5.11
C VAL A 216 -32.59 4.87 5.57
N TYR A 217 -32.68 3.89 4.67
CA TYR A 217 -32.16 2.55 4.90
C TYR A 217 -31.66 1.91 3.62
N VAL A 218 -30.76 0.93 3.77
CA VAL A 218 -30.03 0.32 2.66
C VAL A 218 -30.16 -1.20 2.67
N TYR A 219 -30.48 -1.79 1.53
CA TYR A 219 -30.45 -3.24 1.31
C TYR A 219 -29.28 -3.65 0.41
N GLU A 220 -28.72 -4.83 0.69
CA GLU A 220 -27.67 -5.45 -0.12
C GLU A 220 -28.26 -6.51 -1.05
N GLY A 221 -27.95 -6.43 -2.33
CA GLY A 221 -28.26 -7.42 -3.36
C GLY A 221 -29.72 -7.47 -3.82
N ALA A 222 -30.68 -7.47 -2.90
CA ALA A 222 -32.11 -7.45 -3.20
C ALA A 222 -32.95 -6.86 -2.05
N CYS A 223 -34.10 -6.29 -2.39
CA CYS A 223 -35.07 -5.83 -1.41
C CYS A 223 -36.18 -6.88 -1.14
N PRO A 224 -36.91 -6.77 -0.02
CA PRO A 224 -38.17 -7.49 0.18
C PRO A 224 -39.20 -7.21 -0.93
N GLN A 225 -40.16 -8.13 -1.14
CA GLN A 225 -41.26 -7.88 -2.09
C GLN A 225 -42.14 -6.71 -1.62
N GLY A 226 -42.18 -5.63 -2.40
CA GLY A 226 -43.04 -4.47 -2.16
C GLY A 226 -44.53 -4.82 -2.21
N GLY A 227 -45.34 -4.07 -1.45
CA GLY A 227 -46.78 -4.30 -1.35
C GLY A 227 -47.25 -5.39 -0.37
N SER A 228 -46.42 -5.88 0.57
CA SER A 228 -46.85 -6.90 1.55
C SER A 228 -46.47 -6.68 3.02
N GLN A 229 -46.15 -5.45 3.45
CA GLN A 229 -45.86 -5.16 4.86
C GLN A 229 -46.98 -4.45 5.64
N ASN A 230 -48.25 -4.83 5.41
CA ASN A 230 -49.35 -4.56 6.36
C ASN A 230 -49.24 -5.46 7.62
N GLY A 231 -48.04 -5.58 8.17
CA GLY A 231 -47.68 -6.32 9.39
C GLY A 231 -46.91 -5.40 10.34
N PRO A 232 -46.67 -5.81 11.60
CA PRO A 232 -45.86 -5.01 12.52
C PRO A 232 -44.47 -4.75 11.92
N ALA A 233 -43.96 -3.53 12.13
CA ALA A 233 -42.68 -3.06 11.61
C ALA A 233 -41.51 -4.01 11.96
N GLY A 234 -40.52 -4.11 11.06
CA GLY A 234 -39.22 -4.73 11.34
C GLY A 234 -38.99 -6.13 10.75
N SER A 235 -38.62 -6.21 9.46
CA SER A 235 -37.97 -7.41 8.91
C SER A 235 -36.46 -7.47 9.17
N GLY A 236 -35.81 -6.38 9.61
CA GLY A 236 -34.42 -6.40 10.04
C GLY A 236 -33.43 -6.85 8.97
N THR A 237 -33.70 -6.53 7.71
CA THR A 237 -32.88 -6.97 6.56
C THR A 237 -32.03 -5.87 5.96
N ALA A 238 -32.26 -4.61 6.33
CA ALA A 238 -31.37 -3.52 5.93
C ALA A 238 -29.99 -3.66 6.60
N ILE A 239 -28.92 -3.41 5.84
CA ILE A 239 -27.54 -3.42 6.33
C ILE A 239 -27.19 -2.15 7.13
N GLY A 240 -28.01 -1.12 7.02
CA GLY A 240 -27.88 0.12 7.78
C GLY A 240 -29.12 0.99 7.63
N CYS A 241 -29.42 1.79 8.66
CA CYS A 241 -30.45 2.81 8.59
C CYS A 241 -30.27 3.96 9.58
N SER A 242 -30.90 5.09 9.29
CA SER A 242 -30.90 6.32 10.09
C SER A 242 -32.24 7.05 9.93
N ASP A 243 -32.68 7.72 10.98
CA ASP A 243 -33.80 8.66 11.04
C ASP A 243 -33.35 10.07 11.49
N ASP A 244 -32.39 10.20 12.42
CA ASP A 244 -31.92 11.51 12.90
C ASP A 244 -30.39 11.64 13.08
N ALA A 245 -29.76 12.64 12.42
CA ALA A 245 -28.32 12.89 12.58
C ALA A 245 -27.87 14.37 12.49
N CYS A 246 -28.63 15.30 11.89
CA CYS A 246 -28.15 16.67 11.60
C CYS A 246 -28.82 17.80 12.42
N GLY A 247 -27.98 18.68 12.99
CA GLY A 247 -28.27 19.55 14.15
C GLY A 247 -29.28 20.72 14.08
N GLU A 248 -29.26 21.45 15.21
CA GLU A 248 -30.21 22.37 15.89
C GLU A 248 -31.72 22.17 15.76
N ASN A 249 -32.25 21.53 14.72
CA ASN A 249 -33.61 20.98 14.74
C ASN A 249 -33.69 19.48 14.37
N GLY A 250 -32.61 18.77 14.01
CA GLY A 250 -32.51 17.30 14.20
C GLY A 250 -33.18 16.36 13.18
N TRP A 251 -34.29 16.75 12.55
CA TRP A 251 -35.19 15.83 11.81
C TRP A 251 -34.73 15.45 10.39
N ARG A 252 -33.45 15.09 10.17
CA ARG A 252 -32.97 14.58 8.86
C ARG A 252 -31.90 13.51 9.05
N SER A 253 -31.90 12.55 8.14
CA SER A 253 -31.09 11.33 8.19
C SER A 253 -29.69 11.44 7.61
N SER A 254 -28.75 10.75 8.23
CA SER A 254 -27.43 10.47 7.67
C SER A 254 -26.92 9.11 8.13
N LEU A 255 -26.42 8.31 7.20
CA LEU A 255 -26.01 6.92 7.42
C LEU A 255 -24.64 6.66 6.80
N SER A 256 -23.75 5.95 7.51
CA SER A 256 -22.56 5.35 6.91
C SER A 256 -22.62 3.83 6.99
N PHE A 257 -22.15 3.13 5.95
CA PHE A 257 -22.14 1.67 5.86
C PHE A 257 -21.05 1.16 4.89
N MET A 258 -20.63 -0.09 5.06
CA MET A 258 -19.62 -0.72 4.18
C MET A 258 -20.26 -1.31 2.92
N VAL A 259 -19.55 -1.21 1.79
CA VAL A 259 -19.89 -1.85 0.52
C VAL A 259 -18.78 -2.76 0.03
N THR A 260 -19.14 -3.78 -0.75
CA THR A 260 -18.20 -4.70 -1.42
C THR A 260 -18.23 -4.48 -2.93
N GLU A 261 -17.06 -4.43 -3.57
CA GLU A 261 -16.92 -4.26 -5.03
C GLU A 261 -17.82 -5.24 -5.81
N GLY A 262 -18.54 -4.71 -6.80
CA GLY A 262 -19.40 -5.49 -7.69
C GLY A 262 -20.75 -5.90 -7.11
N ILE A 263 -21.03 -5.59 -5.84
CA ILE A 263 -22.34 -5.83 -5.22
C ILE A 263 -23.27 -4.65 -5.50
N GLU A 264 -24.54 -4.97 -5.77
CA GLU A 264 -25.62 -3.99 -5.97
C GLU A 264 -26.27 -3.64 -4.63
N TYR A 265 -26.52 -2.36 -4.39
CA TYR A 265 -27.13 -1.83 -3.17
C TYR A 265 -28.36 -0.99 -3.52
N PHE A 266 -29.39 -1.06 -2.68
CA PHE A 266 -30.64 -0.32 -2.83
C PHE A 266 -30.80 0.64 -1.66
N VAL A 267 -30.95 1.93 -1.96
CA VAL A 267 -31.17 3.00 -0.99
C VAL A 267 -32.63 3.41 -1.03
N VAL A 268 -33.30 3.30 0.10
CA VAL A 268 -34.70 3.73 0.24
C VAL A 268 -34.74 5.06 0.98
N PHE A 269 -35.37 6.04 0.35
CA PHE A 269 -35.64 7.37 0.88
C PHE A 269 -37.10 7.39 1.34
N ASP A 270 -37.32 7.51 2.63
CA ASP A 270 -38.62 7.38 3.30
C ASP A 270 -38.87 8.61 4.20
N GLY A 271 -40.12 8.79 4.63
CA GLY A 271 -40.51 9.73 5.68
C GLY A 271 -40.54 9.05 7.05
N TYR A 272 -40.17 9.78 8.09
CA TYR A 272 -40.21 9.23 9.45
C TYR A 272 -41.65 8.98 9.93
N GLY A 273 -42.56 9.93 9.72
CA GLY A 273 -43.97 9.81 10.07
C GLY A 273 -44.88 9.56 8.87
N ILE A 274 -46.05 8.96 9.12
CA ILE A 274 -47.09 8.58 8.12
C ILE A 274 -47.57 9.68 7.15
N SER A 275 -47.18 10.94 7.38
CA SER A 275 -47.54 12.09 6.54
C SER A 275 -46.32 12.85 6.02
N ASP A 276 -45.11 12.38 6.33
CA ASP A 276 -43.88 13.05 5.98
C ASP A 276 -43.49 12.62 4.57
N SER A 277 -43.67 13.53 3.62
CA SER A 277 -43.29 13.33 2.22
C SER A 277 -42.81 14.67 1.66
N GLY A 278 -41.88 14.62 0.71
CA GLY A 278 -41.33 15.83 0.14
C GLY A 278 -40.14 15.54 -0.77
N GLU A 279 -39.20 16.48 -0.79
CA GLU A 279 -37.96 16.37 -1.57
C GLU A 279 -36.82 15.92 -0.65
N ALA A 280 -36.34 14.70 -0.88
CA ALA A 280 -35.17 14.15 -0.23
C ALA A 280 -33.94 14.64 -1.01
N VAL A 281 -33.19 15.56 -0.43
CA VAL A 281 -32.04 16.22 -1.05
C VAL A 281 -30.80 15.78 -0.31
N GLY A 282 -29.79 15.30 -1.03
CA GLY A 282 -28.61 14.79 -0.37
C GLY A 282 -27.48 14.32 -1.27
N THR A 283 -26.50 13.70 -0.61
CA THR A 283 -25.33 13.11 -1.25
C THR A 283 -25.14 11.65 -0.83
N ILE A 284 -24.60 10.85 -1.75
CA ILE A 284 -24.07 9.51 -1.44
C ILE A 284 -22.63 9.49 -1.94
N THR A 285 -21.68 9.40 -1.01
CA THR A 285 -20.26 9.56 -1.29
C THR A 285 -19.46 8.44 -0.68
N ALA A 286 -18.41 7.99 -1.38
CA ALA A 286 -17.38 7.19 -0.74
C ALA A 286 -16.74 7.99 0.40
N VAL A 287 -16.75 7.41 1.59
CA VAL A 287 -16.01 7.91 2.74
C VAL A 287 -14.57 7.46 2.51
N PRO A 288 -13.62 8.40 2.37
CA PRO A 288 -12.21 8.03 2.46
C PRO A 288 -12.02 7.22 3.74
N PRO A 289 -11.27 6.11 3.73
CA PRO A 289 -11.13 5.25 4.90
C PRO A 289 -10.87 6.11 6.15
N PRO A 290 -11.54 5.84 7.29
CA PRO A 290 -11.42 6.68 8.48
C PRO A 290 -9.94 6.90 8.75
N GLY A 291 -9.59 8.18 8.89
CA GLY A 291 -8.20 8.59 8.94
C GLY A 291 -7.43 7.84 10.04
N PRO A 292 -6.12 7.67 9.85
CA PRO A 292 -5.23 7.15 10.88
C PRO A 292 -5.37 7.90 12.21
N GLY A 293 -5.13 7.20 13.32
CA GLY A 293 -5.08 7.86 14.62
C GLY A 293 -3.90 8.84 14.69
N GLU A 294 -4.14 10.06 15.17
CA GLU A 294 -3.08 11.06 15.42
C GLU A 294 -2.30 10.80 16.72
N VAL A 295 -2.84 9.93 17.59
CA VAL A 295 -2.19 9.43 18.82
C VAL A 295 -2.44 7.94 18.96
N CYS A 296 -1.56 7.24 19.66
CA CYS A 296 -1.64 5.78 19.84
C CYS A 296 -2.99 5.30 20.42
N GLU A 297 -3.60 6.05 21.33
CA GLU A 297 -4.91 5.69 21.90
C GLU A 297 -6.04 5.72 20.87
N GLN A 298 -5.85 6.46 19.78
CA GLN A 298 -6.77 6.61 18.66
C GLN A 298 -6.35 5.77 17.44
N ALA A 299 -5.38 4.86 17.60
CA ALA A 299 -4.87 4.04 16.50
C ALA A 299 -6.00 3.38 15.72
N PHE A 300 -5.97 3.52 14.40
CA PHE A 300 -6.97 2.95 13.51
C PHE A 300 -6.93 1.42 13.61
N VAL A 301 -8.07 0.79 13.88
CA VAL A 301 -8.14 -0.68 14.02
C VAL A 301 -8.18 -1.31 12.63
N ILE A 302 -7.14 -2.06 12.29
CA ILE A 302 -7.08 -2.87 11.06
C ILE A 302 -8.10 -4.01 11.21
N PRO A 303 -9.17 -4.06 10.38
CA PRO A 303 -10.26 -5.01 10.57
C PRO A 303 -9.87 -6.44 10.14
N SER A 304 -9.07 -6.57 9.09
CA SER A 304 -8.61 -7.84 8.53
C SER A 304 -7.37 -7.63 7.67
N LEU A 305 -6.59 -8.69 7.46
CA LEU A 305 -5.49 -8.72 6.49
C LEU A 305 -5.93 -9.45 5.20
N PRO A 306 -5.40 -9.08 4.01
CA PRO A 306 -4.50 -7.95 3.79
C PRO A 306 -5.22 -6.61 3.98
N PHE A 307 -4.47 -5.61 4.45
CA PHE A 307 -4.93 -4.25 4.65
C PHE A 307 -4.04 -3.30 3.85
N GLN A 308 -4.65 -2.37 3.13
CA GLN A 308 -3.92 -1.34 2.40
C GLN A 308 -4.61 0.00 2.58
N VAL A 309 -3.81 1.05 2.77
CA VAL A 309 -4.30 2.41 2.97
C VAL A 309 -3.30 3.42 2.42
N VAL A 310 -3.80 4.60 2.07
CA VAL A 310 -2.99 5.80 1.84
C VAL A 310 -3.38 6.85 2.86
N GLY A 311 -2.41 7.59 3.37
CA GLY A 311 -2.64 8.66 4.35
C GLY A 311 -1.65 9.80 4.17
N VAL A 312 -1.81 10.87 4.96
CA VAL A 312 -0.97 12.08 4.84
C VAL A 312 -0.47 12.51 6.22
N THR A 313 0.84 12.46 6.46
CA THR A 313 1.43 12.87 7.75
C THR A 313 1.59 14.40 7.87
N ALA A 314 1.50 15.15 6.76
CA ALA A 314 1.68 16.59 6.77
C ALA A 314 0.61 17.31 7.61
N GLY A 315 1.03 17.98 8.69
CA GLY A 315 0.16 18.80 9.56
C GLY A 315 -0.34 18.15 10.84
N VAL A 316 0.09 16.91 11.13
CA VAL A 316 -0.30 16.13 12.32
C VAL A 316 0.57 16.46 13.55
N SER A 317 0.06 16.18 14.75
CA SER A 317 0.81 16.34 16.01
C SER A 317 1.97 15.36 16.11
N ARG A 318 3.09 15.81 16.67
CA ARG A 318 4.33 15.03 16.81
C ARG A 318 4.28 14.06 17.99
N PHE A 319 4.80 12.85 17.81
CA PHE A 319 4.90 11.80 18.81
C PHE A 319 6.27 11.12 18.78
N GLU A 320 7.15 11.50 19.71
CA GLU A 320 8.51 10.96 19.78
C GLU A 320 8.52 9.44 20.04
N HIS A 321 8.96 8.67 19.04
CA HIS A 321 9.39 7.28 19.19
C HIS A 321 10.73 7.08 18.48
N GLN A 322 11.40 5.95 18.72
CA GLN A 322 12.73 5.66 18.17
C GLN A 322 12.67 4.34 17.39
N CYS A 323 12.72 4.36 16.05
CA CYS A 323 13.50 3.38 15.30
C CYS A 323 14.96 3.83 15.28
N GLN A 324 15.85 2.94 14.89
CA GLN A 324 17.29 3.10 14.93
C GLN A 324 17.80 4.50 14.47
N PHE A 325 18.12 5.36 15.43
CA PHE A 325 19.06 6.49 15.33
C PHE A 325 18.66 7.79 14.60
N VAL A 326 17.41 8.28 14.71
CA VAL A 326 17.11 9.69 14.34
C VAL A 326 16.80 10.58 15.54
N PHE A 327 17.46 11.74 15.58
CA PHE A 327 17.33 12.77 16.61
C PHE A 327 16.49 13.94 16.11
N ALA A 328 15.19 13.72 15.81
CA ALA A 328 14.10 14.70 15.93
C ALA A 328 12.85 14.23 15.18
N GLY A 329 11.72 14.13 15.90
CA GLY A 329 10.46 13.56 15.39
C GLY A 329 9.81 14.31 14.22
N ALA A 330 9.19 13.53 13.34
CA ALA A 330 8.29 13.94 12.28
C ALA A 330 6.82 13.77 12.75
N PRO A 331 5.80 13.93 11.90
CA PRO A 331 4.42 13.61 12.25
C PRO A 331 4.07 12.15 11.93
N GLU A 332 3.40 11.47 12.87
CA GLU A 332 3.15 10.03 12.85
C GLU A 332 1.66 9.69 12.70
N HIS A 333 1.40 8.48 12.21
CA HIS A 333 0.08 7.87 12.19
C HIS A 333 0.09 6.48 12.81
N PHE A 334 -0.99 6.18 13.54
CA PHE A 334 -1.10 4.94 14.32
C PHE A 334 -2.18 4.02 13.77
N TYR A 335 -1.83 2.75 13.65
CA TYR A 335 -2.70 1.62 13.31
C TYR A 335 -2.59 0.53 14.36
N ARG A 336 -3.61 -0.32 14.50
CA ARG A 336 -3.64 -1.42 15.45
C ARG A 336 -4.20 -2.67 14.83
N PHE A 337 -3.48 -3.77 14.96
CA PHE A 337 -3.87 -5.08 14.47
C PHE A 337 -3.97 -6.07 15.63
N THR A 338 -5.03 -6.88 15.63
CA THR A 338 -5.19 -7.99 16.58
C THR A 338 -5.25 -9.30 15.81
N ALA A 339 -4.28 -10.18 16.03
CA ALA A 339 -4.24 -11.45 15.31
C ALA A 339 -5.31 -12.42 15.87
N THR A 340 -6.05 -13.09 14.98
CA THR A 340 -7.05 -14.11 15.36
C THR A 340 -6.42 -15.49 15.55
N GLN A 341 -5.23 -15.70 14.99
CA GLN A 341 -4.41 -16.90 15.08
C GLN A 341 -2.92 -16.51 15.06
N ASP A 342 -2.03 -17.43 15.42
CA ASP A 342 -0.59 -17.22 15.28
C ASP A 342 -0.25 -16.94 13.82
N THR A 343 0.35 -15.78 13.54
CA THR A 343 0.63 -15.35 12.17
C THR A 343 1.92 -14.53 12.10
N TRP A 344 2.49 -14.47 10.89
CA TRP A 344 3.57 -13.54 10.56
C TRP A 344 3.00 -12.48 9.64
N ILE A 345 3.29 -11.21 9.94
CA ILE A 345 2.84 -10.09 9.13
C ILE A 345 4.02 -9.37 8.47
N GLU A 346 3.83 -8.97 7.22
CA GLU A 346 4.67 -8.01 6.51
C GLU A 346 4.01 -6.64 6.59
N ILE A 347 4.81 -5.59 6.79
CA ILE A 347 4.38 -4.19 6.83
C ILE A 347 5.24 -3.42 5.84
N ASP A 348 4.65 -2.71 4.91
CA ASP A 348 5.34 -2.15 3.74
C ASP A 348 4.77 -0.76 3.42
N SER A 349 5.63 0.27 3.38
CA SER A 349 5.24 1.64 3.00
C SER A 349 5.63 2.01 1.58
N CYS A 350 5.93 1.03 0.74
CA CYS A 350 6.35 1.28 -0.63
C CYS A 350 5.21 1.85 -1.47
N GLY A 351 5.47 3.04 -1.99
CA GLY A 351 4.46 3.90 -2.60
C GLY A 351 4.46 5.32 -2.00
N SER A 352 5.09 5.54 -0.86
CA SER A 352 5.12 6.82 -0.13
C SER A 352 5.95 7.92 -0.80
N ASP A 353 5.49 9.16 -0.75
CA ASP A 353 6.13 10.31 -1.44
C ASP A 353 7.24 10.98 -0.63
N PHE A 354 7.53 10.47 0.58
CA PHE A 354 8.58 10.95 1.47
C PHE A 354 9.28 9.76 2.13
N ASP A 355 10.40 10.06 2.80
CA ASP A 355 11.16 9.06 3.54
C ASP A 355 10.40 8.62 4.79
N THR A 356 10.06 7.34 4.86
CA THR A 356 9.16 6.82 5.90
C THR A 356 9.88 5.88 6.83
N GLU A 357 9.52 5.93 8.10
CA GLU A 357 9.92 4.99 9.14
C GLU A 357 8.68 4.20 9.60
N ILE A 358 8.82 2.89 9.75
CA ILE A 358 7.77 2.00 10.29
C ILE A 358 8.26 1.41 11.60
N ALA A 359 7.42 1.45 12.64
CA ALA A 359 7.65 0.74 13.89
C ALA A 359 6.47 -0.18 14.26
N LEU A 360 6.78 -1.35 14.78
CA LEU A 360 5.82 -2.30 15.35
C LEU A 360 6.01 -2.40 16.86
N ILE A 361 4.98 -2.06 17.63
CA ILE A 361 5.02 -1.98 19.08
C ILE A 361 4.07 -3.01 19.71
N SER A 362 4.57 -3.72 20.72
CA SER A 362 3.80 -4.68 21.53
C SER A 362 3.12 -4.01 22.73
N GLY A 363 1.95 -4.51 23.12
CA GLY A 363 1.29 -4.14 24.37
C GLY A 363 0.45 -2.86 24.30
N THR A 364 0.14 -2.28 25.46
CA THR A 364 -0.67 -1.05 25.56
C THR A 364 0.16 0.18 25.20
N CYS A 365 -0.48 1.19 24.61
CA CYS A 365 0.15 2.45 24.23
C CYS A 365 1.11 2.98 25.31
N PRO A 366 2.38 3.26 24.97
CA PRO A 366 3.32 3.84 25.92
C PRO A 366 2.82 5.22 26.35
N SER A 367 2.77 5.48 27.66
CA SER A 367 2.38 6.79 28.18
C SER A 367 3.41 7.83 27.76
N VAL A 368 2.94 8.88 27.09
CA VAL A 368 3.71 9.97 26.49
C VAL A 368 4.55 10.72 27.53
N SER A 369 5.78 10.27 27.77
CA SER A 369 6.93 11.10 28.12
C SER A 369 8.13 10.20 28.44
N ILE A 370 9.19 10.35 27.63
CA ILE A 370 10.54 9.82 27.81
C ILE A 370 10.74 8.37 27.36
N GLU A 371 11.50 8.26 26.26
CA GLU A 371 12.30 7.14 25.74
C GLU A 371 11.63 5.76 25.71
N PRO A 372 11.33 5.19 24.53
CA PRO A 372 11.22 3.74 24.41
C PRO A 372 12.63 3.17 24.53
N THR A 373 13.12 3.02 25.76
CA THR A 373 14.22 2.10 26.05
C THR A 373 13.72 0.68 25.79
N ASN A 374 13.72 0.29 24.52
CA ASN A 374 13.98 -1.05 23.99
C ASN A 374 13.16 -2.25 24.51
N ALA A 375 12.04 -2.06 25.24
CA ALA A 375 11.28 -3.19 25.78
C ALA A 375 10.06 -3.60 24.94
N ASN A 376 9.47 -2.69 24.15
CA ASN A 376 8.18 -2.93 23.47
C ASN A 376 8.24 -2.81 21.93
N VAL A 377 9.31 -2.27 21.34
CA VAL A 377 9.48 -2.23 19.88
C VAL A 377 9.89 -3.63 19.40
N ARG A 378 9.01 -4.29 18.65
CA ARG A 378 9.21 -5.65 18.11
C ARG A 378 10.07 -5.66 16.86
N ALA A 379 9.83 -4.69 15.99
CA ALA A 379 10.51 -4.51 14.74
C ALA A 379 10.35 -3.05 14.34
N CYS A 380 11.34 -2.51 13.66
CA CYS A 380 11.23 -1.20 13.03
C CYS A 380 12.16 -1.18 11.81
N ASN A 381 11.84 -0.35 10.83
CA ASN A 381 12.67 -0.14 9.66
C ASN A 381 12.39 1.25 9.07
N ASP A 382 13.43 1.91 8.56
CA ASP A 382 13.40 3.22 7.90
C ASP A 382 13.92 3.18 6.44
N ASP A 383 14.46 2.06 5.96
CA ASP A 383 14.96 1.90 4.58
C ASP A 383 14.31 0.68 3.83
N GLY A 384 14.23 0.71 2.48
CA GLY A 384 13.68 -0.35 1.58
C GLY A 384 12.20 -0.19 1.10
N CYS A 385 11.86 -0.08 -0.20
CA CYS A 385 12.02 -1.09 -1.26
C CYS A 385 12.72 -0.62 -2.55
N GLY A 386 13.70 -1.40 -3.04
CA GLY A 386 14.23 -1.27 -4.39
C GLY A 386 15.27 -0.16 -4.59
N LEU A 387 15.61 0.10 -5.86
CA LEU A 387 16.90 0.68 -6.31
C LEU A 387 17.18 2.14 -5.91
N ASP A 388 16.27 2.78 -5.14
CA ASP A 388 16.33 4.20 -4.69
C ASP A 388 15.67 4.42 -3.29
N ALA A 389 15.50 3.39 -2.45
CA ALA A 389 14.48 3.42 -1.39
C ALA A 389 14.72 4.39 -0.21
N THR A 390 13.95 5.48 -0.18
CA THR A 390 13.58 6.31 0.99
C THR A 390 12.20 5.86 1.50
N ARG A 391 11.98 4.57 1.74
CA ARG A 391 10.67 4.01 2.11
C ARG A 391 10.95 2.81 3.00
N ALA A 392 10.05 2.42 3.90
CA ALA A 392 10.32 1.40 4.90
C ALA A 392 9.55 0.09 4.67
N ARG A 393 10.15 -1.03 5.10
CA ARG A 393 9.51 -2.35 5.04
C ARG A 393 9.92 -3.27 6.20
N ILE A 394 8.97 -3.74 7.00
CA ILE A 394 9.17 -4.85 7.94
C ILE A 394 8.77 -6.15 7.24
N PRO A 395 9.72 -6.99 6.80
CA PRO A 395 9.44 -8.13 5.91
C PRO A 395 8.66 -9.26 6.60
N ALA A 396 8.88 -9.46 7.90
CA ALA A 396 8.16 -10.43 8.71
C ALA A 396 8.22 -10.09 10.21
N ALA A 397 7.07 -10.04 10.87
CA ALA A 397 6.95 -9.93 12.32
C ALA A 397 5.90 -10.90 12.86
N PHE A 398 6.24 -11.65 13.91
CA PHE A 398 5.32 -12.60 14.53
C PHE A 398 4.32 -11.89 15.44
N VAL A 399 3.05 -12.31 15.35
CA VAL A 399 1.95 -11.87 16.22
C VAL A 399 1.16 -13.09 16.68
N ALA A 400 1.11 -13.32 17.98
CA ALA A 400 0.42 -14.48 18.54
C ALA A 400 -1.11 -14.34 18.50
N ALA A 401 -1.83 -15.46 18.51
CA ALA A 401 -3.29 -15.47 18.56
C ALA A 401 -3.84 -14.67 19.76
N GLY A 402 -4.73 -13.72 19.49
CA GLY A 402 -5.33 -12.82 20.49
C GLY A 402 -4.42 -11.66 20.91
N GLU A 403 -3.22 -11.55 20.35
CA GLU A 403 -2.31 -10.46 20.63
C GLU A 403 -2.63 -9.23 19.77
N THR A 404 -2.55 -8.05 20.39
CA THR A 404 -2.72 -6.76 19.74
C THR A 404 -1.39 -6.03 19.64
N VAL A 405 -1.03 -5.62 18.42
CA VAL A 405 0.16 -4.82 18.09
C VAL A 405 -0.23 -3.47 17.52
N THR A 406 0.59 -2.45 17.75
CA THR A 406 0.43 -1.11 17.17
C THR A 406 1.48 -0.90 16.09
N ILE A 407 1.05 -0.48 14.91
CA ILE A 407 1.91 -0.12 13.78
C ILE A 407 1.97 1.40 13.74
N VAL A 408 3.17 1.95 13.65
CA VAL A 408 3.44 3.38 13.52
C VAL A 408 4.06 3.60 12.16
N ILE A 409 3.60 4.63 11.45
CA ILE A 409 4.24 5.15 10.24
C ILE A 409 4.58 6.62 10.46
N ASP A 410 5.83 6.97 10.21
CA ASP A 410 6.43 8.29 10.48
C ASP A 410 7.32 8.73 9.31
N GLY A 411 7.80 9.98 9.34
CA GLY A 411 8.91 10.44 8.51
C GLY A 411 10.26 10.12 9.15
N HIS A 412 11.24 9.69 8.35
CA HIS A 412 12.57 9.33 8.85
C HIS A 412 13.26 10.53 9.53
N ALA A 413 13.30 11.70 8.89
CA ALA A 413 13.98 12.89 9.42
C ALA A 413 13.02 14.00 9.87
N SER A 414 13.53 14.90 10.71
CA SER A 414 12.77 16.01 11.27
C SER A 414 12.12 16.88 10.19
N GLY A 415 10.80 16.80 10.06
CA GLY A 415 10.01 17.58 9.11
C GLY A 415 9.72 16.87 7.78
N GLU A 416 10.15 15.63 7.60
CA GLU A 416 9.68 14.78 6.50
C GLU A 416 8.23 14.38 6.76
N SER A 417 7.37 14.70 5.80
CA SER A 417 5.96 14.40 5.86
C SER A 417 5.38 14.50 4.47
N GLY A 418 4.29 13.80 4.21
CA GLY A 418 3.68 13.75 2.89
C GLY A 418 2.63 12.67 2.80
N GLU A 419 2.27 12.30 1.57
CA GLU A 419 1.41 11.15 1.34
C GLU A 419 2.21 9.85 1.51
N TYR A 420 1.68 8.89 2.25
CA TYR A 420 2.25 7.55 2.37
C TYR A 420 1.28 6.49 1.88
N SER A 421 1.84 5.36 1.46
CA SER A 421 1.11 4.09 1.35
C SER A 421 1.48 3.20 2.53
N LEU A 422 0.54 2.40 3.04
CA LEU A 422 0.79 1.37 4.04
C LEU A 422 0.07 0.11 3.61
N ILE A 423 0.82 -0.99 3.52
CA ILE A 423 0.34 -2.34 3.23
C ILE A 423 0.69 -3.22 4.43
N VAL A 424 -0.30 -3.94 4.94
CA VAL A 424 -0.12 -4.96 5.99
C VAL A 424 -0.70 -6.27 5.47
N ARG A 425 0.09 -7.34 5.43
CA ARG A 425 -0.36 -8.65 4.90
C ARG A 425 0.24 -9.80 5.67
N GLU A 426 -0.41 -10.96 5.62
CA GLU A 426 0.20 -12.19 6.12
C GLU A 426 1.40 -12.59 5.25
N THR A 427 2.45 -13.09 5.89
CA THR A 427 3.67 -13.60 5.26
C THR A 427 4.08 -14.93 5.88
N CYS A 428 5.06 -15.60 5.30
CA CYS A 428 5.63 -16.82 5.87
C CYS A 428 6.56 -16.49 7.03
N ALA A 429 6.78 -17.45 7.93
CA ALA A 429 7.83 -17.33 8.93
C ALA A 429 9.18 -17.09 8.23
N PRO A 430 10.03 -16.18 8.74
CA PRO A 430 11.35 -15.99 8.19
C PRO A 430 12.19 -17.26 8.31
N ASP A 431 12.91 -17.60 7.24
CA ASP A 431 13.78 -18.78 7.16
C ASP A 431 15.17 -18.56 7.84
N HIS A 432 15.29 -17.59 8.76
CA HIS A 432 16.56 -17.21 9.40
C HIS A 432 16.52 -17.35 10.94
N PRO A 433 17.67 -17.43 11.64
CA PRO A 433 17.70 -17.63 13.08
C PRO A 433 16.93 -16.53 13.82
N SER A 434 15.90 -16.93 14.58
CA SER A 434 14.88 -16.00 15.08
C SER A 434 15.22 -15.33 16.42
N GLU A 435 16.21 -15.80 17.19
CA GLU A 435 16.49 -15.27 18.53
C GLU A 435 17.98 -15.26 18.88
N LEU A 436 18.43 -14.21 19.59
CA LEU A 436 19.75 -14.17 20.21
C LEU A 436 19.83 -15.22 21.32
N ALA A 437 20.80 -16.13 21.22
CA ALA A 437 21.11 -17.05 22.29
C ALA A 437 21.71 -16.32 23.51
N SER A 438 21.82 -17.04 24.64
CA SER A 438 22.50 -16.51 25.82
C SER A 438 23.99 -16.26 25.51
N PRO A 439 24.59 -15.18 26.05
CA PRO A 439 26.02 -14.90 25.84
C PRO A 439 26.91 -16.03 26.34
N ILE A 440 27.97 -16.35 25.58
CA ILE A 440 29.03 -17.26 25.98
C ILE A 440 30.23 -16.42 26.47
N GLU A 441 30.60 -16.58 27.74
CA GLU A 441 31.73 -15.86 28.34
C GLU A 441 33.06 -16.41 27.84
N VAL A 442 33.83 -15.59 27.12
CA VAL A 442 35.18 -15.91 26.60
C VAL A 442 36.26 -15.04 27.26
N GLY A 443 37.46 -15.00 26.70
CA GLY A 443 38.52 -14.13 27.20
C GLY A 443 38.26 -12.65 26.89
N THR A 444 39.10 -11.77 27.43
CA THR A 444 38.96 -10.31 27.23
C THR A 444 39.32 -9.90 25.80
N GLY A 445 38.48 -9.04 25.22
CA GLY A 445 38.68 -8.47 23.89
C GLY A 445 38.59 -9.50 22.77
N PRO A 446 37.48 -10.25 22.63
CA PRO A 446 37.32 -11.18 21.52
C PRO A 446 37.37 -10.43 20.18
N ILE A 447 38.12 -10.96 19.20
CA ILE A 447 38.26 -10.37 17.87
C ILE A 447 37.81 -11.34 16.77
N GLY A 448 38.69 -12.23 16.33
CA GLY A 448 38.43 -13.14 15.21
C GLY A 448 37.78 -14.45 15.66
N LEU A 449 36.96 -15.00 14.77
CA LEU A 449 36.34 -16.32 14.89
C LEU A 449 36.88 -17.27 13.82
N ALA A 450 36.97 -18.56 14.15
CA ALA A 450 37.21 -19.61 13.17
C ALA A 450 36.43 -20.87 13.56
N LEU A 451 35.61 -21.35 12.62
CA LEU A 451 34.77 -22.52 12.82
C LEU A 451 35.46 -23.79 12.29
N HIS A 452 35.56 -24.81 13.13
CA HIS A 452 35.93 -26.16 12.73
C HIS A 452 34.72 -27.08 12.79
N ALA A 453 34.00 -27.13 11.66
CA ALA A 453 32.75 -27.87 11.48
C ALA A 453 32.84 -29.34 11.92
N ASP A 454 33.84 -30.08 11.45
CA ASP A 454 33.95 -31.53 11.71
C ASP A 454 34.18 -31.89 13.18
N LEU A 455 34.81 -30.99 13.94
CA LEU A 455 35.05 -31.17 15.37
C LEU A 455 33.94 -30.53 16.23
N GLY A 456 33.02 -29.76 15.63
CA GLY A 456 32.03 -28.99 16.36
C GLY A 456 32.65 -27.92 17.25
N ARG A 457 33.77 -27.31 16.83
CA ARG A 457 34.52 -26.32 17.64
C ARG A 457 34.49 -24.94 17.01
N LEU A 458 34.30 -23.91 17.83
CA LEU A 458 34.50 -22.51 17.47
C LEU A 458 35.70 -21.94 18.24
N PHE A 459 36.65 -21.39 17.51
CA PHE A 459 37.85 -20.76 18.05
C PHE A 459 37.65 -19.24 18.10
N VAL A 460 38.05 -18.61 19.21
CA VAL A 460 37.89 -17.16 19.44
C VAL A 460 39.20 -16.56 19.93
N THR A 461 39.80 -15.62 19.20
CA THR A 461 40.99 -14.91 19.67
C THR A 461 40.63 -13.85 20.69
N ASN A 462 41.36 -13.80 21.80
CA ASN A 462 41.18 -12.82 22.88
C ASN A 462 42.38 -11.85 22.92
N TYR A 463 42.14 -10.61 22.52
CA TYR A 463 43.11 -9.54 22.43
C TYR A 463 43.17 -8.70 23.71
N ILE A 464 44.38 -8.58 24.26
CA ILE A 464 44.69 -7.65 25.35
C ILE A 464 45.82 -6.75 24.86
N GLY A 465 45.60 -5.43 24.87
CA GLY A 465 46.61 -4.44 24.48
C GLY A 465 47.80 -4.44 25.45
N GLY A 466 48.80 -5.28 25.20
CA GLY A 466 50.00 -5.40 26.03
C GLY A 466 50.78 -6.70 25.80
N ALA A 467 51.92 -6.85 26.48
CA ALA A 467 52.85 -7.97 26.28
C ALA A 467 52.45 -9.29 26.98
N GLY A 468 51.24 -9.42 27.53
CA GLY A 468 50.81 -10.64 28.22
C GLY A 468 49.30 -10.72 28.43
N GLY A 469 48.78 -11.96 28.41
CA GLY A 469 47.36 -12.27 28.64
C GLY A 469 46.54 -12.63 27.40
N SER A 470 47.12 -12.54 26.20
CA SER A 470 46.48 -13.01 24.97
C SER A 470 46.21 -14.52 24.99
N SER A 471 45.04 -14.91 24.51
CA SER A 471 44.62 -16.32 24.50
C SER A 471 43.71 -16.64 23.32
N LEU A 472 43.49 -17.93 23.10
CA LEU A 472 42.48 -18.49 22.22
C LEU A 472 41.45 -19.25 23.07
N SER A 473 40.19 -18.84 23.06
CA SER A 473 39.10 -19.63 23.62
C SER A 473 38.62 -20.66 22.60
N VAL A 474 38.29 -21.86 23.07
CA VAL A 474 37.71 -22.94 22.27
C VAL A 474 36.33 -23.26 22.83
N ILE A 475 35.30 -23.13 22.00
CA ILE A 475 33.90 -23.35 22.35
C ILE A 475 33.44 -24.65 21.69
N ASP A 476 32.79 -25.52 22.46
CA ASP A 476 32.05 -26.68 21.95
C ASP A 476 30.66 -26.22 21.50
N LEU A 477 30.33 -26.43 20.22
CA LEU A 477 29.07 -25.96 19.61
C LEU A 477 27.85 -26.83 19.94
N ALA A 478 28.06 -28.02 20.49
CA ALA A 478 26.98 -28.87 20.98
C ALA A 478 26.52 -28.48 22.39
N THR A 479 27.44 -27.98 23.22
CA THR A 479 27.13 -27.53 24.59
C THR A 479 27.07 -26.01 24.75
N ASP A 480 27.57 -25.25 23.77
CA ASP A 480 27.75 -23.79 23.83
C ASP A 480 28.60 -23.36 25.05
N GLU A 481 29.60 -24.17 25.41
CA GLU A 481 30.50 -23.94 26.55
C GLU A 481 31.97 -23.83 26.11
N VAL A 482 32.76 -23.02 26.82
CA VAL A 482 34.20 -22.93 26.62
C VAL A 482 34.88 -24.18 27.19
N GLU A 483 35.42 -25.05 26.33
CA GLU A 483 36.13 -26.27 26.74
C GLU A 483 37.62 -26.02 27.03
N ALA A 484 38.22 -24.98 26.43
CA ALA A 484 39.64 -24.67 26.62
C ALA A 484 39.97 -23.18 26.43
N THR A 485 41.07 -22.75 27.04
CA THR A 485 41.68 -21.44 26.82
C THR A 485 43.20 -21.61 26.69
N ILE A 486 43.72 -21.32 25.51
CA ILE A 486 45.10 -21.61 25.12
C ILE A 486 45.91 -20.30 25.09
N PRO A 487 47.06 -20.20 25.78
CA PRO A 487 47.94 -19.06 25.62
C PRO A 487 48.49 -18.96 24.19
N VAL A 488 48.44 -17.78 23.60
CA VAL A 488 49.00 -17.49 22.26
C VAL A 488 49.93 -16.28 22.31
N SER A 489 50.62 -16.01 21.21
CA SER A 489 51.48 -14.84 21.11
C SER A 489 50.69 -13.53 21.29
N PRO A 490 51.34 -12.43 21.75
CA PRO A 490 50.65 -11.16 21.98
C PRO A 490 49.97 -10.58 20.73
N GLY A 491 48.74 -10.14 20.93
CA GLY A 491 47.96 -9.45 19.91
C GLY A 491 47.29 -10.36 18.87
N PRO A 492 46.66 -11.50 19.24
CA PRO A 492 46.00 -12.37 18.28
C PRO A 492 44.85 -11.62 17.62
N TYR A 493 44.72 -11.77 16.30
CA TYR A 493 43.78 -10.99 15.49
C TYR A 493 42.88 -11.90 14.63
N ARG A 494 43.19 -12.10 13.35
CA ARG A 494 42.46 -13.03 12.47
C ARG A 494 43.04 -14.45 12.54
N MET A 495 42.22 -15.41 12.13
CA MET A 495 42.58 -16.83 12.07
C MET A 495 42.21 -17.43 10.73
N ALA A 496 42.90 -18.50 10.33
CA ALA A 496 42.54 -19.32 9.18
C ALA A 496 42.77 -20.80 9.48
N LEU A 497 41.75 -21.62 9.22
CA LEU A 497 41.82 -23.08 9.33
C LEU A 497 42.17 -23.68 7.97
N THR A 498 43.03 -24.70 7.95
CA THR A 498 43.28 -25.44 6.70
C THR A 498 42.01 -26.16 6.24
N PRO A 499 41.78 -26.34 4.92
CA PRO A 499 40.60 -27.04 4.41
C PRO A 499 40.42 -28.47 4.93
N ASP A 500 41.52 -29.13 5.31
CA ASP A 500 41.52 -30.47 5.92
C ASP A 500 41.30 -30.46 7.44
N GLY A 501 41.14 -29.28 8.05
CA GLY A 501 40.94 -29.09 9.47
C GLY A 501 42.17 -29.42 10.33
N THR A 502 43.35 -29.67 9.76
CA THR A 502 44.49 -30.16 10.55
C THR A 502 45.32 -29.05 11.21
N ARG A 503 45.17 -27.79 10.79
CA ARG A 503 45.97 -26.67 11.30
C ARG A 503 45.15 -25.39 11.39
N LEU A 504 45.24 -24.71 12.53
CA LEU A 504 44.71 -23.37 12.74
C LEU A 504 45.86 -22.37 12.79
N TYR A 505 45.84 -21.38 11.91
CA TYR A 505 46.83 -20.30 11.88
C TYR A 505 46.26 -19.03 12.51
N ILE A 506 47.06 -18.34 13.31
CA ILE A 506 46.69 -17.10 14.00
C ILE A 506 47.74 -16.05 13.70
N VAL A 507 47.33 -14.88 13.20
CA VAL A 507 48.20 -13.71 13.14
C VAL A 507 48.20 -12.98 14.47
N ASN A 508 49.41 -12.65 14.92
CA ASN A 508 49.64 -11.96 16.17
C ASN A 508 50.21 -10.58 15.87
N TYR A 509 49.31 -9.60 15.77
CA TYR A 509 49.56 -8.22 15.38
C TYR A 509 50.65 -7.54 16.22
N THR A 510 50.61 -7.71 17.55
CA THR A 510 51.59 -7.05 18.46
C THR A 510 52.93 -7.76 18.49
N ALA A 511 52.95 -9.08 18.24
CA ALA A 511 54.16 -9.88 18.28
C ALA A 511 54.90 -9.94 16.93
N ASP A 512 54.28 -9.51 15.83
CA ASP A 512 54.75 -9.71 14.46
C ASP A 512 55.02 -11.19 14.14
N ARG A 513 54.13 -12.08 14.62
CA ARG A 513 54.27 -13.54 14.46
C ARG A 513 52.99 -14.21 13.97
N ILE A 514 53.15 -15.43 13.48
CA ILE A 514 52.08 -16.35 13.14
C ILE A 514 52.24 -17.59 14.03
N ASP A 515 51.18 -17.95 14.73
CA ASP A 515 51.09 -19.18 15.51
C ASP A 515 50.32 -20.23 14.71
N CYS A 516 50.76 -21.49 14.77
CA CYS A 516 50.11 -22.65 14.15
C CYS A 516 49.72 -23.63 15.26
N ILE A 517 48.42 -23.90 15.39
CA ILE A 517 47.83 -24.75 16.44
C ILE A 517 47.25 -26.00 15.81
N ASP A 518 47.36 -27.13 16.50
CA ASP A 518 46.63 -28.37 16.19
C ASP A 518 45.21 -28.23 16.78
N PRO A 519 44.15 -28.17 15.96
CA PRO A 519 42.80 -27.96 16.46
C PRO A 519 42.20 -29.18 17.15
N VAL A 520 42.81 -30.36 17.04
CA VAL A 520 42.41 -31.58 17.76
C VAL A 520 43.05 -31.61 19.14
N THR A 521 44.39 -31.52 19.21
CA THR A 521 45.13 -31.62 20.48
C THR A 521 45.23 -30.30 21.25
N LEU A 522 44.93 -29.18 20.59
CA LEU A 522 45.03 -27.82 21.10
C LEU A 522 46.48 -27.39 21.42
N ASP A 523 47.46 -28.08 20.84
CA ASP A 523 48.88 -27.77 21.02
C ASP A 523 49.36 -26.70 20.02
N LEU A 524 50.22 -25.79 20.49
CA LEU A 524 50.99 -24.90 19.63
C LEU A 524 52.05 -25.74 18.87
N ILE A 525 51.80 -26.04 17.60
CA ILE A 525 52.69 -26.82 16.72
C ILE A 525 53.94 -26.01 16.36
N ASP A 526 53.75 -24.75 16.00
CA ASP A 526 54.82 -23.87 15.54
C ASP A 526 54.47 -22.40 15.78
N SER A 527 55.49 -21.56 15.87
CA SER A 527 55.34 -20.11 15.89
C SER A 527 56.51 -19.50 15.13
N PHE A 528 56.24 -18.64 14.16
CA PHE A 528 57.27 -18.09 13.27
C PHE A 528 57.03 -16.60 13.02
N PRO A 529 58.08 -15.81 12.73
CA PRO A 529 57.92 -14.38 12.46
C PRO A 529 57.18 -14.16 11.14
N ALA A 530 56.22 -13.23 11.14
CA ALA A 530 55.67 -12.69 9.90
C ALA A 530 56.77 -11.88 9.19
N LEU A 531 56.72 -11.82 7.86
CA LEU A 531 57.64 -10.98 7.10
C LEU A 531 57.00 -9.60 6.90
N GLY A 532 57.40 -8.64 7.73
CA GLY A 532 56.82 -7.30 7.79
C GLY A 532 56.53 -6.89 9.23
N VAL A 533 55.66 -5.91 9.41
CA VAL A 533 55.17 -5.48 10.73
C VAL A 533 53.65 -5.35 10.71
N SER A 534 53.02 -5.59 11.85
CA SER A 534 51.57 -5.51 12.02
C SER A 534 50.79 -6.44 11.07
N PRO A 535 50.98 -7.77 11.16
CA PRO A 535 50.16 -8.72 10.41
C PRO A 535 48.70 -8.64 10.85
N LEU A 536 47.77 -8.56 9.89
CA LEU A 536 46.33 -8.43 10.14
C LEU A 536 45.50 -9.52 9.46
N GLY A 537 45.80 -9.85 8.21
CA GLY A 537 45.01 -10.79 7.41
C GLY A 537 45.68 -12.14 7.19
N LEU A 538 44.88 -13.20 7.12
CA LEU A 538 45.27 -14.54 6.70
C LEU A 538 44.27 -15.09 5.68
N ALA A 539 44.76 -15.81 4.67
CA ALA A 539 43.93 -16.63 3.80
C ALA A 539 44.70 -17.89 3.41
N ILE A 540 44.04 -19.04 3.38
CA ILE A 540 44.63 -20.31 2.96
C ILE A 540 43.97 -20.72 1.65
N THR A 541 44.76 -21.18 0.69
CA THR A 541 44.22 -21.67 -0.59
C THR A 541 43.41 -22.95 -0.38
N PRO A 542 42.35 -23.20 -1.19
CA PRO A 542 41.48 -24.39 -1.04
C PRO A 542 42.22 -25.74 -1.14
N ASP A 543 43.39 -25.78 -1.77
CA ASP A 543 44.25 -26.97 -1.84
C ASP A 543 45.05 -27.24 -0.53
N GLY A 544 44.99 -26.32 0.43
CA GLY A 544 45.70 -26.36 1.70
C GLY A 544 47.22 -26.21 1.59
N GLN A 545 47.76 -25.80 0.43
CA GLN A 545 49.21 -25.75 0.20
C GLN A 545 49.84 -24.38 0.45
N SER A 546 49.06 -23.30 0.42
CA SER A 546 49.57 -21.94 0.52
C SER A 546 48.85 -21.13 1.60
N LEU A 547 49.63 -20.46 2.45
CA LEU A 547 49.16 -19.44 3.37
C LEU A 547 49.55 -18.07 2.85
N PHE A 548 48.58 -17.19 2.68
CA PHE A 548 48.79 -15.77 2.41
C PHE A 548 48.68 -14.97 3.71
N VAL A 549 49.60 -14.03 3.92
CA VAL A 549 49.67 -13.18 5.10
C VAL A 549 49.77 -11.72 4.67
N ALA A 550 48.83 -10.89 5.11
CA ALA A 550 48.85 -9.44 4.90
C ALA A 550 49.51 -8.74 6.09
N THR A 551 50.52 -7.92 5.81
CA THR A 551 51.20 -7.07 6.79
C THR A 551 50.90 -5.61 6.49
N ALA A 552 50.09 -5.00 7.35
CA ALA A 552 49.53 -3.68 7.10
C ALA A 552 50.54 -2.56 7.28
N GLY A 553 51.48 -2.69 8.23
CA GLY A 553 52.43 -1.64 8.54
C GLY A 553 53.52 -1.43 7.47
N ASP A 554 53.69 -2.39 6.57
CA ASP A 554 54.63 -2.30 5.44
C ASP A 554 53.99 -2.56 4.07
N GLY A 555 52.66 -2.65 3.98
CA GLY A 555 51.95 -2.64 2.71
C GLY A 555 52.21 -3.85 1.82
N ARG A 556 52.23 -5.06 2.41
CA ARG A 556 52.69 -6.27 1.74
C ARG A 556 51.76 -7.47 1.97
N VAL A 557 51.75 -8.38 1.02
CA VAL A 557 51.18 -9.73 1.13
C VAL A 557 52.26 -10.76 0.84
N THR A 558 52.40 -11.78 1.68
CA THR A 558 53.42 -12.83 1.55
C THR A 558 52.78 -14.20 1.43
N ARG A 559 53.30 -15.04 0.52
CA ARG A 559 52.87 -16.42 0.32
C ARG A 559 53.85 -17.37 1.00
N TRP A 560 53.32 -18.29 1.80
CA TRP A 560 54.07 -19.28 2.59
C TRP A 560 53.62 -20.69 2.23
N SER A 561 54.54 -21.66 2.24
CA SER A 561 54.22 -23.07 2.01
C SER A 561 53.57 -23.73 3.24
N ILE A 562 52.57 -24.57 3.02
CA ILE A 562 51.96 -25.44 4.03
C ILE A 562 52.17 -26.91 3.62
N PRO A 563 52.72 -27.78 4.49
CA PRO A 563 53.41 -27.44 5.74
C PRO A 563 54.83 -26.89 5.47
N GLY A 564 55.48 -26.35 6.51
CA GLY A 564 56.90 -26.00 6.49
C GLY A 564 57.20 -24.50 6.53
N HIS A 565 56.19 -23.65 6.33
CA HIS A 565 56.23 -22.21 6.57
C HIS A 565 57.46 -21.55 5.92
N GLN A 566 57.74 -21.89 4.66
CA GLN A 566 58.77 -21.21 3.88
C GLN A 566 58.11 -20.13 3.03
N VAL A 567 58.69 -18.92 3.02
CA VAL A 567 58.24 -17.85 2.13
C VAL A 567 58.53 -18.26 0.68
N THR A 568 57.48 -18.36 -0.14
CA THR A 568 57.56 -18.72 -1.55
C THR A 568 57.39 -17.52 -2.49
N GLY A 569 56.96 -16.37 -1.96
CA GLY A 569 56.96 -15.09 -2.69
C GLY A 569 56.22 -13.98 -1.94
N GLU A 570 56.24 -12.78 -2.52
CA GLU A 570 55.62 -11.60 -1.94
C GLU A 570 55.09 -10.64 -3.00
N VAL A 571 54.08 -9.85 -2.60
CA VAL A 571 53.53 -8.71 -3.31
C VAL A 571 53.67 -7.50 -2.41
N GLY A 572 54.33 -6.45 -2.89
CA GLY A 572 54.45 -5.18 -2.17
C GLY A 572 53.76 -4.03 -2.90
N GLY A 573 53.72 -2.85 -2.26
CA GLY A 573 53.13 -1.64 -2.84
C GLY A 573 51.63 -1.51 -2.61
N LEU A 574 51.06 -2.35 -1.74
CA LEU A 574 49.78 -2.09 -1.10
C LEU A 574 50.02 -1.04 -0.01
N PHE A 575 48.95 -0.45 0.51
CA PHE A 575 49.09 0.60 1.52
C PHE A 575 48.81 0.09 2.93
N ALA A 576 47.63 -0.51 3.16
CA ALA A 576 47.23 -1.04 4.46
C ALA A 576 46.43 -2.34 4.31
N PRO A 577 46.98 -3.42 3.69
CA PRO A 577 46.24 -4.64 3.46
C PRO A 577 45.72 -5.24 4.78
N ARG A 578 44.42 -5.55 4.84
CA ARG A 578 43.73 -5.92 6.08
C ARG A 578 43.10 -7.31 6.02
N GLU A 579 41.97 -7.46 5.34
CA GLU A 579 41.23 -8.72 5.23
C GLU A 579 41.60 -9.46 3.96
N MET A 580 41.55 -10.79 3.99
CA MET A 580 41.83 -11.61 2.81
C MET A 580 40.86 -12.78 2.71
N ILE A 581 40.45 -13.10 1.49
CA ILE A 581 39.67 -14.30 1.17
C ILE A 581 40.25 -14.99 -0.07
N ALA A 582 40.42 -16.31 0.00
CA ALA A 582 40.83 -17.10 -1.15
C ALA A 582 39.62 -17.48 -2.00
N ALA A 583 39.76 -17.41 -3.32
CA ALA A 583 38.74 -17.86 -4.24
C ALA A 583 38.57 -19.39 -4.16
N PRO A 584 37.33 -19.94 -4.25
CA PRO A 584 37.06 -21.38 -4.16
C PRO A 584 37.82 -22.25 -5.16
N GLU A 585 38.11 -21.71 -6.33
CA GLU A 585 38.89 -22.36 -7.39
C GLU A 585 40.40 -22.38 -7.11
N GLY A 586 40.89 -21.57 -6.17
CA GLY A 586 42.27 -21.54 -5.69
C GLY A 586 43.28 -20.80 -6.57
N ASP A 587 42.83 -20.07 -7.58
CA ASP A 587 43.70 -19.29 -8.49
C ASP A 587 43.90 -17.83 -8.04
N HIS A 588 43.03 -17.30 -7.19
CA HIS A 588 43.04 -15.91 -6.72
C HIS A 588 42.89 -15.77 -5.20
N VAL A 589 43.47 -14.70 -4.65
CA VAL A 589 43.23 -14.20 -3.30
C VAL A 589 42.84 -12.72 -3.40
N TYR A 590 41.72 -12.35 -2.77
CA TYR A 590 41.26 -10.97 -2.67
C TYR A 590 41.72 -10.36 -1.36
N VAL A 591 42.16 -9.11 -1.40
CA VAL A 591 42.72 -8.39 -0.24
C VAL A 591 42.11 -7.01 -0.14
N SER A 592 41.55 -6.66 1.02
CA SER A 592 41.04 -5.32 1.28
C SER A 592 42.20 -4.38 1.64
N ASP A 593 42.16 -3.15 1.13
CA ASP A 593 43.15 -2.10 1.39
C ASP A 593 42.43 -0.82 1.83
N PRO A 594 42.09 -0.68 3.13
CA PRO A 594 41.22 0.37 3.67
C PRO A 594 41.86 1.76 3.68
N SER A 595 42.96 1.98 2.95
CA SER A 595 43.59 3.30 2.80
C SER A 595 43.44 3.87 1.38
N GLY A 596 42.70 3.14 0.53
CA GLY A 596 42.33 3.59 -0.81
C GLY A 596 40.89 3.23 -1.16
N VAL A 597 40.59 3.30 -2.45
CA VAL A 597 39.28 3.00 -3.07
C VAL A 597 39.39 1.73 -3.93
N ARG A 598 40.08 0.71 -3.41
CA ARG A 598 40.37 -0.50 -4.18
C ARG A 598 40.53 -1.74 -3.31
N VAL A 599 40.13 -2.88 -3.85
CA VAL A 599 40.57 -4.20 -3.39
C VAL A 599 41.62 -4.75 -4.35
N TRP A 600 42.48 -5.63 -3.87
CA TRP A 600 43.52 -6.27 -4.69
C TRP A 600 43.15 -7.72 -4.97
N GLU A 601 43.12 -8.09 -6.24
CA GLU A 601 43.07 -9.47 -6.71
C GLU A 601 44.50 -9.95 -6.99
N ILE A 602 44.97 -10.94 -6.24
CA ILE A 602 46.31 -11.52 -6.38
C ILE A 602 46.19 -12.90 -7.01
N THR A 603 46.80 -13.11 -8.18
CA THR A 603 46.91 -14.45 -8.78
C THR A 603 47.88 -15.30 -7.97
N VAL A 604 47.42 -16.47 -7.50
CA VAL A 604 48.15 -17.33 -6.55
C VAL A 604 49.51 -17.78 -7.09
N ASP A 605 49.57 -18.23 -8.34
CA ASP A 605 50.78 -18.84 -8.92
C ASP A 605 51.83 -17.81 -9.36
N THR A 606 51.39 -16.66 -9.85
CA THR A 606 52.27 -15.64 -10.43
C THR A 606 52.53 -14.47 -9.49
N LEU A 607 51.72 -14.33 -8.43
CA LEU A 607 51.72 -13.21 -7.50
C LEU A 607 51.52 -11.85 -8.19
N VAL A 608 50.83 -11.85 -9.33
CA VAL A 608 50.41 -10.63 -10.01
C VAL A 608 49.23 -10.04 -9.24
N ALA A 609 49.38 -8.81 -8.75
CA ALA A 609 48.32 -8.07 -8.09
C ALA A 609 47.63 -7.10 -9.06
N THR A 610 46.32 -7.23 -9.17
CA THR A 610 45.45 -6.37 -9.97
C THR A 610 44.55 -5.59 -9.03
N SER A 611 44.49 -4.27 -9.17
CA SER A 611 43.54 -3.45 -8.40
C SER A 611 42.16 -3.49 -9.03
N ILE A 612 41.14 -3.70 -8.22
CA ILE A 612 39.74 -3.56 -8.58
C ILE A 612 39.20 -2.33 -7.85
N ALA A 613 38.60 -1.40 -8.58
CA ALA A 613 38.05 -0.19 -7.98
C ALA A 613 36.79 -0.51 -7.17
N VAL A 614 36.67 0.13 -6.02
CA VAL A 614 35.45 0.14 -5.19
C VAL A 614 35.14 1.57 -4.80
N ASP A 615 34.01 1.77 -4.12
CA ASP A 615 33.52 3.10 -3.79
C ASP A 615 34.38 3.80 -2.71
N GLU A 616 34.51 3.24 -1.49
CA GLU A 616 35.38 3.83 -0.45
C GLU A 616 35.84 2.82 0.62
N PHE A 617 37.07 2.97 1.12
CA PHE A 617 37.62 2.26 2.29
C PHE A 617 37.14 0.80 2.48
N PRO A 618 37.56 -0.12 1.61
CA PRO A 618 37.14 -1.52 1.71
C PRO A 618 37.68 -2.16 2.99
N GLN A 619 36.80 -2.78 3.76
CA GLN A 619 37.07 -3.41 5.05
C GLN A 619 36.86 -4.92 4.96
N ALA A 620 35.59 -5.32 4.91
CA ALA A 620 35.14 -6.71 4.96
C ALA A 620 35.04 -7.32 3.57
N LEU A 621 35.31 -8.62 3.45
CA LEU A 621 35.21 -9.35 2.19
C LEU A 621 34.33 -10.60 2.36
N ALA A 622 33.46 -10.85 1.40
CA ALA A 622 32.76 -12.13 1.25
C ALA A 622 32.66 -12.51 -0.23
N LEU A 623 32.57 -13.80 -0.53
CA LEU A 623 32.28 -14.29 -1.88
C LEU A 623 30.90 -14.92 -1.88
N THR A 624 30.11 -14.70 -2.93
CA THR A 624 28.82 -15.39 -3.10
C THR A 624 29.03 -16.90 -3.22
N GLU A 625 28.02 -17.70 -2.86
CA GLU A 625 28.16 -19.17 -2.82
C GLU A 625 28.48 -19.78 -4.19
N ASN A 626 27.95 -19.18 -5.27
CA ASN A 626 28.29 -19.55 -6.64
C ASN A 626 29.69 -19.10 -7.08
N GLY A 627 30.38 -18.29 -6.27
CA GLY A 627 31.69 -17.74 -6.55
C GLY A 627 31.71 -16.69 -7.67
N GLU A 628 30.57 -16.20 -8.15
CA GLU A 628 30.54 -15.23 -9.27
C GLU A 628 30.84 -13.80 -8.82
N HIS A 629 30.46 -13.44 -7.59
CA HIS A 629 30.56 -12.07 -7.09
C HIS A 629 31.40 -11.97 -5.82
N LEU A 630 32.22 -10.92 -5.76
CA LEU A 630 32.93 -10.49 -4.55
C LEU A 630 32.14 -9.35 -3.90
N LEU A 631 31.74 -9.54 -2.64
CA LEU A 631 31.11 -8.54 -1.81
C LEU A 631 32.21 -7.84 -1.00
N VAL A 632 32.24 -6.51 -1.05
CA VAL A 632 33.24 -5.69 -0.37
C VAL A 632 32.53 -4.68 0.51
N GLY A 633 32.58 -4.88 1.83
CA GLY A 633 32.03 -3.94 2.80
C GLY A 633 32.89 -2.68 2.83
N ASN A 634 32.29 -1.55 2.47
CA ASN A 634 32.92 -0.24 2.38
C ASN A 634 32.52 0.59 3.61
N PHE A 635 33.50 1.25 4.22
CA PHE A 635 33.28 2.09 5.39
C PHE A 635 33.60 3.56 5.10
N GLY A 636 32.59 4.35 4.79
CA GLY A 636 32.74 5.77 4.42
C GLY A 636 32.96 6.70 5.61
N PHE A 637 33.46 7.92 5.34
CA PHE A 637 33.46 8.99 6.34
C PHE A 637 32.05 9.52 6.66
N ASP A 638 31.14 9.36 5.70
CA ASP A 638 29.72 9.67 5.81
C ASP A 638 28.94 8.35 5.85
N ARG A 639 28.12 8.17 6.89
CA ARG A 639 27.37 6.92 7.12
C ARG A 639 26.39 6.60 6.00
N SER A 640 25.94 7.60 5.26
CA SER A 640 25.10 7.40 4.06
C SER A 640 25.81 6.65 2.93
N LEU A 641 27.13 6.47 3.04
CA LEU A 641 27.97 5.77 2.09
C LEU A 641 28.42 4.38 2.57
N ASP A 642 27.97 3.90 3.74
CA ASP A 642 28.28 2.55 4.20
C ASP A 642 27.44 1.52 3.44
N HIS A 643 28.09 0.63 2.69
CA HIS A 643 27.44 -0.37 1.85
C HIS A 643 28.43 -1.48 1.49
N ALA A 644 27.95 -2.61 0.94
CA ALA A 644 28.82 -3.54 0.23
C ALA A 644 28.82 -3.25 -1.27
N SER A 645 29.98 -2.99 -1.88
CA SER A 645 30.09 -3.08 -3.34
C SER A 645 30.00 -4.55 -3.76
N VAL A 646 29.17 -4.84 -4.75
CA VAL A 646 29.05 -6.17 -5.38
C VAL A 646 29.83 -6.14 -6.68
N ILE A 647 30.95 -6.85 -6.73
CA ILE A 647 31.83 -6.90 -7.90
C ILE A 647 31.56 -8.19 -8.66
N ASP A 648 31.26 -8.10 -9.96
CA ASP A 648 31.34 -9.25 -10.86
C ASP A 648 32.81 -9.61 -11.08
N ARG A 649 33.19 -10.83 -10.71
CA ARG A 649 34.61 -11.23 -10.71
C ARG A 649 35.19 -11.38 -12.11
N GLN A 650 34.35 -11.62 -13.12
CA GLN A 650 34.82 -11.79 -14.50
C GLN A 650 35.19 -10.45 -15.14
N SER A 651 34.32 -9.45 -15.03
CA SER A 651 34.52 -8.10 -15.57
C SER A 651 35.36 -7.21 -14.65
N ARG A 652 35.38 -7.52 -13.34
CA ARG A 652 35.97 -6.69 -12.26
C ARG A 652 35.30 -5.33 -12.12
N GLU A 653 34.03 -5.25 -12.48
CA GLU A 653 33.21 -4.05 -12.34
C GLU A 653 32.26 -4.19 -11.14
N VAL A 654 32.00 -3.09 -10.46
CA VAL A 654 30.92 -3.01 -9.46
C VAL A 654 29.59 -3.07 -10.22
N VAL A 655 28.78 -4.10 -9.97
CA VAL A 655 27.49 -4.33 -10.66
C VAL A 655 26.29 -3.98 -9.79
N ALA A 656 26.45 -3.92 -8.47
CA ALA A 656 25.43 -3.47 -7.52
C ALA A 656 26.07 -2.99 -6.22
N ARG A 657 25.27 -2.39 -5.34
CA ARG A 657 25.63 -2.02 -3.97
C ARG A 657 24.56 -2.56 -3.02
N LEU A 658 24.94 -3.03 -1.84
CA LEU A 658 24.02 -3.52 -0.81
C LEU A 658 24.05 -2.62 0.41
N ARG A 659 22.90 -2.18 0.93
CA ARG A 659 22.83 -1.70 2.31
C ARG A 659 23.14 -2.86 3.25
N ILE A 660 24.10 -2.64 4.14
CA ILE A 660 24.56 -3.67 5.09
C ILE A 660 24.69 -3.15 6.52
N GLY A 661 24.27 -1.90 6.76
CA GLY A 661 24.42 -1.20 8.02
C GLY A 661 25.74 -0.42 8.13
N THR A 662 25.90 0.28 9.25
CA THR A 662 26.96 1.28 9.46
C THR A 662 28.21 0.68 10.09
N GLY A 663 29.37 0.92 9.47
CA GLY A 663 30.65 0.41 9.92
C GLY A 663 30.80 -1.10 9.76
N PRO A 664 30.67 -1.64 8.53
CA PRO A 664 30.79 -3.07 8.28
C PRO A 664 32.22 -3.55 8.54
N GLU A 665 32.37 -4.64 9.29
CA GLU A 665 33.67 -5.13 9.76
C GLU A 665 34.01 -6.55 9.32
N GLU A 666 33.06 -7.48 9.45
CA GLU A 666 33.13 -8.81 8.85
C GLU A 666 31.78 -9.17 8.24
N MET A 667 31.84 -9.94 7.16
CA MET A 667 30.68 -10.48 6.47
C MET A 667 30.84 -11.99 6.29
N VAL A 668 29.78 -12.75 6.56
CA VAL A 668 29.77 -14.20 6.31
C VAL A 668 28.50 -14.60 5.61
N LEU A 669 28.60 -15.45 4.59
CA LEU A 669 27.43 -16.10 4.03
C LEU A 669 26.86 -17.09 5.04
N VAL A 670 25.54 -17.14 5.14
CA VAL A 670 24.83 -18.15 5.92
C VAL A 670 24.56 -19.34 4.99
N PRO A 671 25.26 -20.48 5.17
CA PRO A 671 25.22 -21.59 4.22
C PRO A 671 23.83 -22.15 3.99
N ASN A 672 23.54 -22.62 2.77
CA ASN A 672 22.24 -23.15 2.35
C ASN A 672 21.08 -22.13 2.44
N THR A 673 21.39 -20.83 2.53
CA THR A 673 20.40 -19.75 2.57
C THR A 673 20.83 -18.60 1.65
N PRO A 674 19.92 -17.68 1.27
CA PRO A 674 20.28 -16.49 0.52
C PRO A 674 20.80 -15.36 1.42
N TYR A 675 21.23 -15.64 2.65
CA TYR A 675 21.55 -14.59 3.62
C TYR A 675 23.05 -14.34 3.77
N LEU A 676 23.38 -13.08 3.94
CA LEU A 676 24.66 -12.55 4.38
C LEU A 676 24.46 -11.98 5.78
N ALA A 677 25.30 -12.39 6.73
CA ALA A 677 25.34 -11.78 8.05
C ALA A 677 26.53 -10.83 8.15
N VAL A 678 26.30 -9.62 8.66
CA VAL A 678 27.27 -8.53 8.66
C VAL A 678 27.41 -7.97 10.07
N THR A 679 28.63 -7.91 10.59
CA THR A 679 28.91 -7.21 11.85
C THR A 679 29.15 -5.74 11.59
N ASN A 680 28.45 -4.91 12.34
CA ASN A 680 28.46 -3.46 12.21
C ASN A 680 28.86 -2.84 13.54
N TRP A 681 29.82 -1.91 13.50
CA TRP A 681 30.28 -1.29 14.74
C TRP A 681 29.28 -0.27 15.30
N GLY A 682 28.39 0.29 14.47
CA GLY A 682 27.44 1.31 14.92
C GLY A 682 28.08 2.63 15.37
N PHE A 683 29.34 2.93 14.98
CA PHE A 683 30.05 4.11 15.48
C PHE A 683 29.40 5.44 15.12
N SER A 684 29.57 6.38 16.05
CA SER A 684 29.49 7.81 15.83
C SER A 684 30.83 8.50 15.60
N ARG A 685 31.96 7.76 15.62
CA ARG A 685 33.31 8.34 15.62
C ARG A 685 34.36 7.45 14.93
N HIS A 686 35.17 8.08 14.08
CA HIS A 686 36.30 7.46 13.37
C HIS A 686 37.51 7.21 14.31
N PRO A 687 38.30 6.12 14.17
CA PRO A 687 39.49 5.86 14.99
C PRO A 687 40.56 6.97 14.95
N ASN A 688 40.58 7.78 13.89
CA ASN A 688 41.59 8.82 13.65
C ASN A 688 41.13 10.28 13.87
N THR A 689 39.97 10.56 14.48
CA THR A 689 39.53 11.95 14.76
C THR A 689 39.42 12.28 16.26
N GLY A 690 39.83 13.50 16.65
CA GLY A 690 39.90 13.97 18.04
C GLY A 690 38.55 14.03 18.78
N SER A 691 38.61 14.22 20.09
CA SER A 691 37.48 14.04 21.03
C SER A 691 36.51 15.21 21.01
N GLY A 692 35.33 15.01 20.41
CA GLY A 692 34.23 15.95 20.54
C GLY A 692 33.03 15.55 19.68
N GLU A 693 31.94 15.21 20.36
CA GLU A 693 30.56 15.10 19.88
C GLU A 693 30.12 13.77 19.21
N LEU A 694 28.87 13.41 19.58
CA LEU A 694 28.03 12.27 19.17
C LEU A 694 28.14 11.01 20.07
N GLY A 695 27.00 10.59 20.63
CA GLY A 695 26.87 9.53 21.64
C GLY A 695 27.29 8.14 21.16
N ALA A 696 27.55 7.22 22.09
CA ALA A 696 27.96 5.84 21.81
C ALA A 696 26.82 5.09 21.07
N GLY A 697 27.06 4.66 19.84
CA GLY A 697 26.17 3.73 19.15
C GLY A 697 26.49 2.29 19.55
N LEU A 698 25.46 1.46 19.68
CA LEU A 698 25.60 0.03 19.97
C LEU A 698 25.90 -0.71 18.65
N GLY A 699 26.88 -1.63 18.69
CA GLY A 699 27.13 -2.53 17.56
C GLY A 699 25.92 -3.40 17.23
N ASN A 700 25.84 -3.91 16.01
CA ASN A 700 24.76 -4.80 15.57
C ASN A 700 25.24 -5.84 14.57
N VAL A 701 24.39 -6.86 14.36
CA VAL A 701 24.50 -7.80 13.26
C VAL A 701 23.34 -7.57 12.30
N ALA A 702 23.62 -7.20 11.06
CA ALA A 702 22.62 -7.11 10.00
C ALA A 702 22.51 -8.46 9.27
N ILE A 703 21.29 -8.94 9.07
CA ILE A 703 20.98 -10.09 8.22
C ILE A 703 20.42 -9.56 6.91
N VAL A 704 21.17 -9.78 5.83
CA VAL A 704 20.92 -9.19 4.51
C VAL A 704 20.60 -10.30 3.52
N ARG A 705 19.46 -10.23 2.83
CA ARG A 705 19.11 -11.20 1.78
C ARG A 705 19.80 -10.81 0.47
N LEU A 706 20.63 -11.69 -0.06
CA LEU A 706 21.29 -11.50 -1.34
C LEU A 706 20.28 -11.73 -2.49
N PRO A 707 20.05 -10.74 -3.35
CA PRO A 707 19.29 -10.93 -4.58
C PRO A 707 20.12 -11.69 -5.63
N ASP A 708 19.48 -12.14 -6.70
CA ASP A 708 20.19 -12.65 -7.87
C ASP A 708 20.80 -11.48 -8.65
N PHE A 709 22.09 -11.22 -8.43
CA PHE A 709 22.82 -10.13 -9.07
C PHE A 709 22.89 -10.24 -10.60
N ASN A 710 22.70 -11.43 -11.17
CA ASN A 710 22.62 -11.58 -12.63
C ASN A 710 21.33 -10.99 -13.21
N LEU A 711 20.30 -10.79 -12.38
CA LEU A 711 19.02 -10.18 -12.78
C LEU A 711 18.96 -8.68 -12.48
N VAL A 712 19.61 -8.24 -11.39
CA VAL A 712 19.48 -6.87 -10.89
C VAL A 712 20.74 -6.01 -11.08
N GLY A 713 21.88 -6.61 -11.39
CA GLY A 713 23.15 -5.88 -11.55
C GLY A 713 23.30 -5.17 -12.90
N ASP A 714 23.90 -3.98 -12.88
CA ASP A 714 24.29 -3.22 -14.08
C ASP A 714 25.58 -2.42 -13.81
N ALA A 715 26.68 -2.80 -14.43
CA ALA A 715 27.96 -2.10 -14.28
C ALA A 715 27.94 -0.63 -14.73
N ASN A 716 27.05 -0.24 -15.65
CA ASN A 716 26.97 1.14 -16.12
C ASN A 716 26.26 2.06 -15.14
N SER A 717 25.36 1.51 -14.33
CA SER A 717 24.58 2.22 -13.34
C SER A 717 24.30 1.28 -12.15
N PRO A 718 25.32 0.96 -11.33
CA PRO A 718 25.18 -0.08 -10.32
C PRO A 718 24.16 0.36 -9.27
N PRO A 719 23.04 -0.37 -9.11
CA PRO A 719 21.99 0.08 -8.23
C PRO A 719 22.36 -0.07 -6.75
N MET A 720 21.79 0.79 -5.91
CA MET A 720 21.80 0.60 -4.46
C MET A 720 20.61 -0.27 -4.07
N ILE A 721 20.88 -1.45 -3.50
CA ILE A 721 19.87 -2.42 -3.12
C ILE A 721 19.82 -2.44 -1.60
N ASP A 722 18.65 -2.13 -1.05
CA ASP A 722 18.38 -2.46 0.33
C ASP A 722 17.70 -3.82 0.43
N ALA A 723 18.35 -4.70 1.18
CA ALA A 723 17.88 -6.04 1.46
C ALA A 723 18.19 -6.46 2.90
N ILE A 724 18.35 -5.48 3.81
CA ILE A 724 18.42 -5.77 5.24
C ILE A 724 17.06 -6.31 5.67
N GLU A 725 17.04 -7.55 6.12
CA GLU A 725 15.83 -8.24 6.58
C GLU A 725 15.68 -8.14 8.10
N ARG A 726 16.81 -7.96 8.80
CA ARG A 726 16.84 -7.85 10.25
C ARG A 726 18.12 -7.17 10.73
N ILE A 727 17.99 -6.38 11.79
CA ILE A 727 19.13 -5.90 12.57
C ILE A 727 19.03 -6.45 13.99
N ILE A 728 20.11 -7.06 14.46
CA ILE A 728 20.21 -7.69 15.76
C ILE A 728 21.17 -6.84 16.60
N PRO A 729 20.67 -6.06 17.58
CA PRO A 729 21.54 -5.26 18.44
C PRO A 729 22.38 -6.19 19.32
N VAL A 730 23.69 -5.99 19.33
CA VAL A 730 24.61 -6.71 20.20
C VAL A 730 25.13 -5.74 21.26
N GLY A 731 24.93 -6.10 22.54
CA GLY A 731 25.40 -5.26 23.64
C GLY A 731 26.93 -5.24 23.70
N GLY A 732 27.55 -4.06 23.58
CA GLY A 732 29.00 -3.88 23.72
C GLY A 732 29.58 -2.93 22.67
N ASP A 733 30.74 -2.33 22.99
CA ASP A 733 31.36 -1.31 22.14
C ASP A 733 32.10 -1.88 20.91
N TYR A 734 32.21 -3.21 20.78
CA TYR A 734 33.16 -3.85 19.87
C TYR A 734 32.78 -5.30 19.48
N THR A 735 32.19 -5.52 18.30
CA THR A 735 32.12 -6.84 17.65
C THR A 735 33.05 -6.84 16.43
N PHE A 736 33.88 -7.88 16.26
CA PHE A 736 34.85 -7.95 15.15
C PHE A 736 34.91 -9.30 14.44
N GLY A 737 34.03 -10.24 14.82
CA GLY A 737 34.03 -11.62 14.36
C GLY A 737 32.61 -12.12 14.13
N ILE A 738 32.38 -12.85 13.04
CA ILE A 738 31.13 -13.56 12.76
C ILE A 738 31.40 -14.89 12.06
N ALA A 739 30.65 -15.95 12.40
CA ALA A 739 30.85 -17.27 11.81
C ALA A 739 29.54 -18.04 11.71
N ALA A 740 29.13 -18.40 10.49
CA ALA A 740 27.95 -19.22 10.29
C ALA A 740 28.28 -20.73 10.33
N SER A 741 27.42 -21.49 10.99
CA SER A 741 27.45 -22.97 11.00
C SER A 741 27.22 -23.56 9.60
N PRO A 742 27.71 -24.78 9.30
CA PRO A 742 27.58 -25.37 7.97
C PRO A 742 26.14 -25.72 7.60
N ALA A 743 25.27 -25.91 8.60
CA ALA A 743 23.85 -26.14 8.42
C ALA A 743 23.06 -24.83 8.22
N GLY A 744 23.67 -23.66 8.48
CA GLY A 744 23.00 -22.36 8.41
C GLY A 744 22.04 -22.09 9.57
N ASP A 745 22.03 -22.92 10.61
CA ASP A 745 21.09 -22.84 11.75
C ASP A 745 21.62 -22.04 12.95
N LYS A 746 22.94 -21.79 13.00
CA LYS A 746 23.63 -20.88 13.94
C LYS A 746 24.52 -19.87 13.18
N ILE A 747 24.58 -18.62 13.69
CA ILE A 747 25.42 -17.50 13.24
C ILE A 747 26.22 -16.97 14.43
#